data_AF-A0A5C9BA88-F1
#
_entry.id   AF-A0A5C9BA88-F1
#
_cell.length_a   1.000
_cell.length_b   1.000
_cell.length_c   1.000
_cell.angle_alpha   90.00
_cell.angle_beta   90.00
_cell.angle_gamma   90.00
#
_symmetry.space_group_name_H-M   'P 1'
#
loop_
_entity.id
_entity.type
_entity.pdbx_description
1 polymer ?
#
loop_
_entity_poly.entity_id
_entity_poly.type
_entity_poly.pdbx_seq_one_letter_code
_entity_poly.pdbx_strand_id
1 'polypeptide(L)'
;RGAVHLLLLNADGSVKSSTKIASGTNGGPDLIDFDNFGSSVAAVGDLDGDGVADLAVGVRLDDTGGENRGAVDVLLLNADGSVKSVTKIASETNGGPDLADFDFFGNSIAAVGDLNGDGVVDLAVGAFLDDTDGSNRGAVYVLFLAPISAPTEATYTVDNNSDVSDGNFGAGQFSLREAIEQSNADGITSTINIDASLSGQTITLTDLFMLSDVVGTTTINGPAGGVTLVAAADGYHFDIGADVTASLSNLTLIGGNAVAGAITSQGTLTLDRLTIRNNAGFWAGGIVNFSSGTLTVNNSTIDHNTGDFSGAIINMGTLTLTSSTISQNTSNGSGGGILNDGTLSIEGSTITGNHSDNDDNGNTGGGIFNDAGAFPLHNSIVAGNFRGSGTTTADDINGNVAANYSFIGDATGASIAGANNRSGDPLLGPLTNNGGPTQTHALLEDSPAIDAGDPLVAGLPANDQRGVPFARVVEFSENGPVVDMGAFEFQTFELTVNTDSDELDAEFDTDDLSLREAIAFANNNPGKDMITINTASFADNTITLTLGQLLITDDLLILGPGAANLTISGNNDSRVIKVDGGGDEVTKIVEFNGLTISDGNLSESDGGGIFNRERLTITDSTISNNSAVEGAGLFNSRGTLTLQNSLVTGNTASGFGGGIYNFATLNVQNSTSKTARSAATPPATAEAAFTVAAIPTTSASRCSTRPSHGTTATTTTTLPETAAESALPPARSRSATRSSPTTSKATARRPKTTSTAR
;
A
#
# COMPACT_ATOMS: atom_id res chain seq x y z
N ARG A 1 29.29 -24.48 48.72
CA ARG A 1 29.47 -23.01 48.63
C ARG A 1 30.89 -22.61 48.98
N GLY A 2 31.66 -22.12 48.00
CA GLY A 2 32.85 -21.30 48.24
C GLY A 2 32.51 -19.81 48.15
N ALA A 3 33.49 -18.95 47.82
CA ALA A 3 33.30 -17.51 47.60
C ALA A 3 34.50 -16.89 46.86
N VAL A 4 34.22 -15.88 46.02
CA VAL A 4 35.23 -14.99 45.43
C VAL A 4 35.21 -13.65 46.18
N HIS A 5 36.38 -13.02 46.31
CA HIS A 5 36.55 -11.69 46.89
C HIS A 5 37.26 -10.79 45.88
N LEU A 6 36.52 -9.90 45.24
CA LEU A 6 37.07 -8.90 44.33
C LEU A 6 37.62 -7.73 45.15
N LEU A 7 38.86 -7.32 44.89
CA LEU A 7 39.53 -6.22 45.57
C LEU A 7 39.78 -5.09 44.56
N LEU A 8 39.00 -4.02 44.61
CA LEU A 8 39.29 -2.83 43.81
C LEU A 8 40.45 -2.09 44.45
N LEU A 9 41.51 -1.81 43.69
CA LEU A 9 42.74 -1.20 44.19
C LEU A 9 42.83 0.28 43.83
N ASN A 10 43.52 1.05 44.66
CA ASN A 10 44.07 2.35 44.31
C ASN A 10 45.35 2.17 43.47
N ALA A 11 45.77 3.23 42.78
CA ALA A 11 46.98 3.21 41.94
C ALA A 11 48.30 3.00 42.71
N ASP A 12 48.28 3.05 44.05
CA ASP A 12 49.42 2.70 44.93
C ASP A 12 49.42 1.22 45.39
N GLY A 13 48.45 0.42 44.94
CA GLY A 13 48.26 -0.98 45.31
C GLY A 13 47.50 -1.21 46.63
N SER A 14 47.05 -0.15 47.32
CA SER A 14 46.18 -0.30 48.50
C SER A 14 44.75 -0.66 48.09
N VAL A 15 44.03 -1.42 48.93
CA VAL A 15 42.62 -1.77 48.66
C VAL A 15 41.73 -0.55 48.88
N LYS A 16 40.99 -0.15 47.84
CA LYS A 16 40.00 0.93 47.83
C LYS A 16 38.65 0.47 48.37
N SER A 17 38.20 -0.70 47.90
CA SER A 17 36.98 -1.39 48.34
C SER A 17 37.08 -2.89 48.05
N SER A 18 36.21 -3.69 48.65
CA SER A 18 36.15 -5.12 48.40
C SER A 18 34.72 -5.65 48.38
N THR A 19 34.41 -6.47 47.37
CA THR A 19 33.10 -7.09 47.18
C THR A 19 33.23 -8.59 47.32
N LYS A 20 32.32 -9.21 48.09
CA LYS A 20 32.24 -10.67 48.23
C LYS A 20 31.14 -11.20 47.32
N ILE A 21 31.50 -12.15 46.45
CA ILE A 21 30.59 -12.84 45.57
C ILE A 21 30.47 -14.29 46.04
N ALA A 22 29.26 -14.70 46.40
CA ALA A 22 28.92 -16.04 46.85
C ALA A 22 27.40 -16.27 46.67
N SER A 23 26.92 -17.48 46.95
CA SER A 23 25.49 -17.75 47.04
C SER A 23 24.80 -16.81 48.05
N GLY A 24 23.72 -16.17 47.59
CA GLY A 24 23.01 -15.11 48.33
C GLY A 24 23.54 -13.69 48.10
N THR A 25 24.58 -13.49 47.29
CA THR A 25 24.88 -12.17 46.69
C THR A 25 23.77 -11.83 45.68
N ASN A 26 23.27 -10.58 45.68
CA ASN A 26 22.28 -10.14 44.70
C ASN A 26 22.85 -10.21 43.28
N GLY A 27 22.12 -10.84 42.36
CA GLY A 27 22.61 -11.14 41.00
C GLY A 27 23.75 -12.16 40.95
N GLY A 28 24.12 -12.79 42.07
CA GLY A 28 25.23 -13.73 42.18
C GLY A 28 24.85 -15.20 41.91
N PRO A 29 25.82 -16.12 42.03
CA PRO A 29 25.69 -17.52 41.61
C PRO A 29 24.81 -18.36 42.55
N ASP A 30 23.99 -19.22 41.97
CA ASP A 30 23.28 -20.27 42.69
C ASP A 30 24.19 -21.48 42.93
N LEU A 31 24.42 -21.75 44.22
CA LEU A 31 25.33 -22.78 44.73
C LEU A 31 24.65 -23.59 45.84
N ILE A 32 24.92 -24.89 45.90
CA ILE A 32 24.57 -25.78 47.01
C ILE A 32 25.79 -25.99 47.93
N ASP A 33 25.74 -26.97 48.83
CA ASP A 33 26.85 -27.23 49.75
C ASP A 33 27.87 -28.17 49.09
N PHE A 34 29.16 -27.95 49.40
CA PHE A 34 30.36 -28.57 48.80
C PHE A 34 30.86 -28.06 47.42
N ASP A 35 30.08 -27.38 46.59
CA ASP A 35 30.38 -26.89 45.20
C ASP A 35 31.77 -26.29 44.91
N ASN A 36 32.42 -25.75 45.93
CA ASN A 36 33.76 -25.17 45.85
C ASN A 36 33.94 -24.01 44.84
N PHE A 37 32.87 -23.24 44.57
CA PHE A 37 32.90 -21.96 43.84
C PHE A 37 34.09 -21.06 44.24
N GLY A 38 34.82 -20.56 43.24
CA GLY A 38 36.10 -19.88 43.44
C GLY A 38 37.30 -20.84 43.48
N SER A 39 37.16 -22.07 42.94
CA SER A 39 38.27 -23.02 42.77
C SER A 39 39.33 -22.52 41.81
N SER A 40 38.92 -21.72 40.84
CA SER A 40 39.76 -20.98 39.91
C SER A 40 39.05 -19.68 39.53
N VAL A 41 39.79 -18.66 39.07
CA VAL A 41 39.24 -17.40 38.57
C VAL A 41 40.11 -16.91 37.42
N ALA A 42 39.50 -16.50 36.32
CA ALA A 42 40.14 -15.77 35.22
C ALA A 42 39.34 -14.51 34.88
N ALA A 43 40.01 -13.49 34.33
CA ALA A 43 39.34 -12.35 33.71
C ALA A 43 39.11 -12.65 32.22
N VAL A 44 37.93 -12.32 31.71
CA VAL A 44 37.49 -12.62 30.33
C VAL A 44 37.41 -11.38 29.43
N GLY A 45 37.86 -10.22 29.93
CA GLY A 45 37.68 -8.94 29.24
C GLY A 45 36.32 -8.34 29.54
N ASP A 46 35.87 -7.43 28.69
CA ASP A 46 34.53 -6.82 28.70
C ASP A 46 33.67 -7.62 27.72
N LEU A 47 32.65 -8.33 28.20
CA LEU A 47 31.85 -9.25 27.37
C LEU A 47 30.57 -8.62 26.81
N ASP A 48 30.04 -7.55 27.42
CA ASP A 48 28.81 -6.87 26.98
C ASP A 48 28.99 -5.41 26.52
N GLY A 49 30.22 -4.90 26.58
CA GLY A 49 30.63 -3.61 26.00
C GLY A 49 30.41 -2.39 26.89
N ASP A 50 30.09 -2.57 28.18
CA ASP A 50 29.82 -1.45 29.09
C ASP A 50 31.07 -0.76 29.66
N GLY A 51 32.26 -1.30 29.38
CA GLY A 51 33.56 -0.78 29.83
C GLY A 51 34.06 -1.37 31.15
N VAL A 52 33.34 -2.33 31.76
CA VAL A 52 33.79 -3.10 32.93
C VAL A 52 34.42 -4.42 32.49
N ALA A 53 35.32 -4.98 33.30
CA ALA A 53 35.98 -6.26 33.02
C ALA A 53 35.37 -7.40 33.87
N ASP A 54 34.92 -8.43 33.18
CA ASP A 54 34.15 -9.57 33.68
C ASP A 54 35.04 -10.76 34.09
N LEU A 55 34.43 -11.73 34.78
CA LEU A 55 35.14 -12.86 35.39
C LEU A 55 34.53 -14.22 35.04
N ALA A 56 35.39 -15.19 34.74
CA ALA A 56 35.03 -16.61 34.76
C ALA A 56 35.50 -17.26 36.07
N VAL A 57 34.61 -17.97 36.76
CA VAL A 57 34.85 -18.55 38.09
C VAL A 57 34.57 -20.05 38.09
N GLY A 58 35.54 -20.83 38.56
CA GLY A 58 35.44 -22.28 38.65
C GLY A 58 34.56 -22.74 39.82
N VAL A 59 33.72 -23.74 39.53
CA VAL A 59 32.80 -24.40 40.47
C VAL A 59 33.06 -25.91 40.44
N ARG A 60 34.27 -26.29 40.89
CA ARG A 60 34.86 -27.64 40.73
C ARG A 60 33.98 -28.81 41.18
N LEU A 61 33.06 -28.61 42.12
CA LEU A 61 32.21 -29.66 42.70
C LEU A 61 30.71 -29.40 42.44
N ASP A 62 30.39 -28.68 41.36
CA ASP A 62 29.01 -28.50 40.91
C ASP A 62 28.39 -29.82 40.41
N ASP A 63 27.13 -30.07 40.77
CA ASP A 63 26.38 -31.29 40.43
C ASP A 63 25.51 -31.14 39.15
N THR A 64 25.67 -30.06 38.38
CA THR A 64 24.90 -29.84 37.13
C THR A 64 25.25 -30.93 36.09
N GLY A 65 24.24 -31.69 35.67
CA GLY A 65 24.35 -32.85 34.78
C GLY A 65 24.66 -34.18 35.48
N GLY A 66 25.30 -34.18 36.65
CA GLY A 66 25.63 -35.40 37.40
C GLY A 66 26.59 -35.18 38.57
N GLU A 67 27.01 -36.26 39.25
CA GLU A 67 27.72 -36.18 40.52
C GLU A 67 29.11 -35.53 40.37
N ASN A 68 29.26 -34.31 40.93
CA ASN A 68 30.46 -33.49 40.96
C ASN A 68 31.17 -33.32 39.59
N ARG A 69 30.42 -33.18 38.50
CA ARG A 69 31.01 -32.94 37.16
C ARG A 69 31.76 -31.62 37.09
N GLY A 70 31.29 -30.61 37.82
CA GLY A 70 31.87 -29.28 37.89
C GLY A 70 31.39 -28.33 36.80
N ALA A 71 31.50 -27.03 37.08
CA ALA A 71 31.00 -25.96 36.22
C ALA A 71 31.96 -24.75 36.18
N VAL A 72 31.70 -23.83 35.25
CA VAL A 72 32.25 -22.47 35.23
C VAL A 72 31.09 -21.48 35.22
N ASP A 73 31.07 -20.58 36.20
CA ASP A 73 30.16 -19.43 36.20
C ASP A 73 30.88 -18.24 35.54
N VAL A 74 30.30 -17.69 34.47
CA VAL A 74 30.71 -16.40 33.88
C VAL A 74 29.88 -15.30 34.52
N LEU A 75 30.54 -14.32 35.13
CA LEU A 75 29.95 -13.23 35.91
C LEU A 75 30.16 -11.92 35.16
N LEU A 76 29.07 -11.31 34.69
CA LEU A 76 29.11 -9.92 34.22
C LEU A 76 29.11 -8.99 35.44
N LEU A 77 29.89 -7.92 35.43
CA LEU A 77 30.13 -7.07 36.61
C LEU A 77 29.70 -5.60 36.39
N ASN A 78 29.17 -4.99 37.44
CA ASN A 78 29.01 -3.53 37.48
C ASN A 78 30.33 -2.87 37.91
N ALA A 79 30.52 -1.59 37.57
CA ALA A 79 31.75 -0.83 37.86
C ALA A 79 32.11 -0.67 39.36
N ASP A 80 31.23 -1.03 40.29
CA ASP A 80 31.51 -1.10 41.74
C ASP A 80 31.98 -2.49 42.22
N GLY A 81 32.04 -3.47 41.33
CA GLY A 81 32.40 -4.86 41.59
C GLY A 81 31.26 -5.74 42.11
N SER A 82 30.01 -5.27 42.05
CA SER A 82 28.82 -6.12 42.21
C SER A 82 28.50 -6.89 40.92
N VAL A 83 27.70 -7.97 41.03
CA VAL A 83 27.36 -8.82 39.87
C VAL A 83 26.13 -8.27 39.15
N LYS A 84 26.23 -8.19 37.82
CA LYS A 84 25.20 -7.75 36.87
C LYS A 84 24.35 -8.95 36.44
N SER A 85 24.99 -10.07 36.08
CA SER A 85 24.35 -11.37 35.81
C SER A 85 25.34 -12.54 35.96
N VAL A 86 24.84 -13.78 35.96
CA VAL A 86 25.66 -15.01 35.92
C VAL A 86 25.16 -15.97 34.84
N THR A 87 26.06 -16.44 33.99
CA THR A 87 25.83 -17.51 33.02
C THR A 87 26.66 -18.73 33.42
N LYS A 88 25.99 -19.84 33.81
CA LYS A 88 26.68 -21.10 34.11
C LYS A 88 26.98 -21.89 32.83
N ILE A 89 28.17 -22.47 32.76
CA ILE A 89 28.63 -23.39 31.72
C ILE A 89 29.01 -24.70 32.42
N ALA A 90 28.24 -25.75 32.16
CA ALA A 90 28.39 -27.10 32.73
C ALA A 90 27.89 -28.15 31.73
N SER A 91 28.02 -29.43 32.06
CA SER A 91 27.40 -30.52 31.29
C SER A 91 25.91 -30.24 31.03
N GLU A 92 25.45 -30.52 29.81
CA GLU A 92 24.05 -30.33 29.37
C GLU A 92 23.55 -28.86 29.36
N THR A 93 24.43 -27.85 29.48
CA THR A 93 24.04 -26.42 29.52
C THR A 93 24.91 -25.53 28.63
N ASN A 94 24.30 -24.56 27.93
CA ASN A 94 24.99 -23.45 27.23
C ASN A 94 26.19 -23.83 26.35
N GLY A 95 26.14 -24.97 25.65
CA GLY A 95 27.24 -25.46 24.81
C GLY A 95 28.45 -25.99 25.60
N GLY A 96 28.31 -26.19 26.92
CA GLY A 96 29.29 -26.82 27.78
C GLY A 96 29.53 -28.30 27.43
N PRO A 97 30.66 -28.87 27.90
CA PRO A 97 31.12 -30.17 27.45
C PRO A 97 30.28 -31.35 27.95
N ASP A 98 30.27 -32.44 27.18
CA ASP A 98 29.88 -33.75 27.69
C ASP A 98 30.90 -34.19 28.75
N LEU A 99 30.43 -34.40 29.99
CA LEU A 99 31.24 -34.79 31.14
C LEU A 99 30.67 -36.03 31.83
N ALA A 100 31.56 -36.84 32.41
CA ALA A 100 31.24 -37.91 33.35
C ALA A 100 31.24 -37.43 34.82
N ASP A 101 30.69 -38.26 35.70
CA ASP A 101 30.69 -37.99 37.14
C ASP A 101 32.12 -37.99 37.70
N PHE A 102 32.45 -37.00 38.54
CA PHE A 102 33.78 -36.70 39.12
C PHE A 102 34.88 -36.18 38.17
N ASP A 103 34.57 -35.75 36.94
CA ASP A 103 35.57 -35.16 36.02
C ASP A 103 36.18 -33.84 36.54
N PHE A 104 35.43 -33.12 37.37
CA PHE A 104 35.82 -31.87 38.04
C PHE A 104 36.21 -30.73 37.06
N PHE A 105 35.38 -30.49 36.06
CA PHE A 105 35.43 -29.30 35.20
C PHE A 105 35.40 -28.00 36.02
N GLY A 106 36.00 -26.93 35.51
CA GLY A 106 36.23 -25.69 36.28
C GLY A 106 37.26 -25.85 37.41
N ASN A 107 38.05 -26.93 37.45
CA ASN A 107 39.15 -27.06 38.43
C ASN A 107 40.24 -26.01 38.20
N SER A 108 40.56 -25.72 36.95
CA SER A 108 41.44 -24.64 36.53
C SER A 108 40.85 -23.92 35.32
N ILE A 109 40.97 -22.60 35.28
CA ILE A 109 40.57 -21.74 34.17
C ILE A 109 41.77 -20.86 33.80
N ALA A 110 42.03 -20.68 32.51
CA ALA A 110 42.97 -19.70 31.99
C ALA A 110 42.35 -19.00 30.78
N ALA A 111 42.40 -17.67 30.76
CA ALA A 111 42.19 -16.91 29.53
C ALA A 111 43.34 -17.21 28.55
N VAL A 112 43.02 -17.61 27.33
CA VAL A 112 44.00 -17.94 26.28
C VAL A 112 44.12 -16.87 25.19
N GLY A 113 43.27 -15.84 25.26
CA GLY A 113 43.15 -14.79 24.25
C GLY A 113 42.10 -15.15 23.20
N ASP A 114 41.86 -14.23 22.26
CA ASP A 114 41.09 -14.51 21.05
C ASP A 114 41.84 -15.53 20.18
N LEU A 115 41.23 -16.72 19.99
CA LEU A 115 41.77 -17.79 19.14
C LEU A 115 40.96 -18.01 17.85
N ASN A 116 39.75 -17.45 17.73
CA ASN A 116 38.88 -17.63 16.56
C ASN A 116 38.86 -16.41 15.60
N GLY A 117 39.22 -15.22 16.09
CA GLY A 117 39.24 -13.93 15.39
C GLY A 117 37.97 -13.07 15.55
N ASP A 118 37.09 -13.35 16.52
CA ASP A 118 35.84 -12.59 16.73
C ASP A 118 35.98 -11.38 17.66
N GLY A 119 37.12 -11.23 18.34
CA GLY A 119 37.43 -10.12 19.25
C GLY A 119 37.22 -10.42 20.74
N VAL A 120 36.70 -11.59 21.11
CA VAL A 120 36.46 -11.99 22.51
C VAL A 120 37.59 -12.89 23.04
N VAL A 121 37.77 -12.93 24.37
CA VAL A 121 38.81 -13.73 25.01
C VAL A 121 38.32 -15.15 25.32
N ASP A 122 38.90 -16.14 24.65
CA ASP A 122 38.58 -17.55 24.87
C ASP A 122 39.18 -18.10 26.18
N LEU A 123 38.60 -19.20 26.65
CA LEU A 123 38.99 -19.87 27.90
C LEU A 123 39.51 -21.29 27.65
N ALA A 124 40.62 -21.64 28.29
CA ALA A 124 41.00 -23.04 28.52
C ALA A 124 40.57 -23.47 29.93
N VAL A 125 39.75 -24.52 30.02
CA VAL A 125 39.16 -25.03 31.27
C VAL A 125 39.57 -26.49 31.48
N GLY A 126 40.14 -26.79 32.65
CA GLY A 126 40.58 -28.14 33.02
C GLY A 126 39.51 -28.98 33.70
N ALA A 127 39.30 -30.20 33.19
CA ALA A 127 38.59 -31.31 33.83
C ALA A 127 39.62 -32.41 34.12
N PHE A 128 40.34 -32.30 35.24
CA PHE A 128 41.60 -33.03 35.42
C PHE A 128 41.45 -34.53 35.71
N LEU A 129 40.23 -35.03 35.93
CA LEU A 129 39.92 -36.46 36.09
C LEU A 129 39.06 -37.05 34.96
N ASP A 130 38.82 -36.28 33.90
CA ASP A 130 38.12 -36.71 32.68
C ASP A 130 38.54 -38.12 32.23
N ASP A 131 37.53 -38.97 32.02
CA ASP A 131 37.69 -40.37 31.69
C ASP A 131 37.50 -40.73 30.19
N THR A 132 37.40 -39.71 29.33
CA THR A 132 37.35 -39.85 27.87
C THR A 132 38.51 -40.69 27.33
N ASP A 133 38.19 -41.69 26.51
CA ASP A 133 39.08 -42.76 26.05
C ASP A 133 39.76 -43.62 27.15
N GLY A 134 39.52 -43.34 28.44
CA GLY A 134 39.64 -44.27 29.56
C GLY A 134 40.17 -43.65 30.87
N SER A 135 39.45 -43.87 31.97
CA SER A 135 39.80 -43.65 33.40
C SER A 135 40.88 -42.60 33.70
N ASN A 136 40.42 -41.41 34.08
CA ASN A 136 41.19 -40.40 34.81
C ASN A 136 42.46 -39.94 34.09
N ARG A 137 42.35 -39.66 32.79
CA ARG A 137 43.43 -39.06 31.98
C ARG A 137 43.45 -37.55 32.08
N GLY A 138 42.29 -36.94 32.25
CA GLY A 138 42.12 -35.50 32.33
C GLY A 138 42.11 -34.82 30.96
N ALA A 139 41.24 -33.81 30.82
CA ALA A 139 41.07 -33.01 29.62
C ALA A 139 41.28 -31.52 29.90
N VAL A 140 41.49 -30.78 28.81
CA VAL A 140 41.40 -29.32 28.76
C VAL A 140 40.49 -28.97 27.61
N TYR A 141 39.36 -28.34 27.92
CA TYR A 141 38.40 -27.83 26.95
C TYR A 141 38.77 -26.39 26.60
N VAL A 142 38.71 -26.05 25.31
CA VAL A 142 38.76 -24.66 24.86
C VAL A 142 37.32 -24.21 24.61
N LEU A 143 36.86 -23.24 25.38
CA LEU A 143 35.56 -22.61 25.21
C LEU A 143 35.77 -21.33 24.38
N PHE A 144 35.14 -21.30 23.21
CA PHE A 144 35.02 -20.07 22.45
C PHE A 144 33.90 -19.22 23.06
N LEU A 145 34.20 -17.99 23.45
CA LEU A 145 33.20 -17.06 23.98
C LEU A 145 32.71 -16.13 22.86
N ALA A 146 31.47 -15.67 22.93
CA ALA A 146 30.86 -14.79 21.92
C ALA A 146 30.47 -13.44 22.55
N PRO A 147 30.51 -12.33 21.79
CA PRO A 147 30.24 -11.00 22.32
C PRO A 147 28.74 -10.79 22.58
N ILE A 148 28.41 -10.20 23.72
CA ILE A 148 27.03 -9.84 24.10
C ILE A 148 26.77 -8.41 23.62
N SER A 149 26.90 -8.18 22.30
CA SER A 149 26.70 -6.86 21.71
C SER A 149 25.25 -6.40 21.85
N ALA A 150 25.04 -5.23 22.47
CA ALA A 150 23.76 -4.53 22.39
C ALA A 150 23.36 -4.31 20.91
N PRO A 151 22.07 -4.43 20.55
CA PRO A 151 21.63 -4.29 19.17
C PRO A 151 21.86 -2.87 18.67
N THR A 152 22.44 -2.74 17.47
CA THR A 152 22.59 -1.44 16.77
C THR A 152 21.35 -1.03 15.98
N GLU A 153 20.38 -1.93 15.84
CA GLU A 153 19.12 -1.71 15.15
C GLU A 153 17.98 -2.41 15.91
N ALA A 154 16.82 -1.77 16.02
CA ALA A 154 15.61 -2.34 16.61
C ALA A 154 14.53 -2.62 15.57
N THR A 155 13.66 -3.59 15.84
CA THR A 155 12.44 -3.83 15.05
C THR A 155 11.26 -4.10 15.96
N TYR A 156 10.15 -3.41 15.70
CA TYR A 156 8.91 -3.47 16.47
C TYR A 156 7.77 -3.85 15.54
N THR A 157 6.89 -4.76 15.97
CA THR A 157 5.69 -5.15 15.21
C THR A 157 4.45 -4.66 15.95
N VAL A 158 3.74 -3.71 15.35
CA VAL A 158 2.50 -3.14 15.89
C VAL A 158 1.33 -4.04 15.48
N ASP A 159 0.72 -4.71 16.46
CA ASP A 159 -0.39 -5.65 16.26
C ASP A 159 -1.71 -5.21 16.94
N ASN A 160 -1.73 -4.00 17.51
CA ASN A 160 -2.91 -3.37 18.12
C ASN A 160 -3.28 -2.05 17.42
N ASN A 161 -4.56 -1.89 17.09
CA ASN A 161 -5.11 -0.66 16.49
C ASN A 161 -5.47 0.44 17.52
N SER A 162 -5.33 0.14 18.82
CA SER A 162 -5.58 1.09 19.90
C SER A 162 -4.39 2.04 20.07
N ASP A 163 -4.66 3.33 20.22
CA ASP A 163 -3.65 4.31 20.61
C ASP A 163 -3.56 4.39 22.14
N VAL A 164 -2.57 3.70 22.71
CA VAL A 164 -2.36 3.55 24.17
C VAL A 164 -0.88 3.64 24.52
N SER A 165 -0.57 3.88 25.78
CA SER A 165 0.75 3.65 26.36
C SER A 165 0.53 3.08 27.75
N ASP A 166 0.59 1.75 27.88
CA ASP A 166 0.45 1.04 29.16
C ASP A 166 1.59 0.04 29.43
N GLY A 167 2.45 -0.22 28.45
CA GLY A 167 3.65 -1.05 28.57
C GLY A 167 3.40 -2.54 28.33
N ASN A 168 2.25 -2.90 27.76
CA ASN A 168 1.85 -4.28 27.50
C ASN A 168 2.25 -4.72 26.08
N PHE A 169 3.54 -5.02 25.88
CA PHE A 169 4.10 -5.53 24.61
C PHE A 169 3.72 -7.01 24.33
N GLY A 170 2.53 -7.44 24.75
CA GLY A 170 1.99 -8.77 24.49
C GLY A 170 1.42 -8.89 23.07
N ALA A 171 1.29 -10.12 22.59
CA ALA A 171 0.70 -10.38 21.27
C ALA A 171 -0.77 -9.92 21.20
N GLY A 172 -1.09 -9.14 20.18
CA GLY A 172 -2.37 -8.45 19.97
C GLY A 172 -2.57 -7.23 20.88
N GLN A 173 -1.51 -6.66 21.44
CA GLN A 173 -1.56 -5.54 22.40
C GLN A 173 -0.58 -4.40 22.07
N PHE A 174 0.48 -4.63 21.30
CA PHE A 174 1.54 -3.64 21.09
C PHE A 174 1.10 -2.55 20.10
N SER A 175 0.99 -1.31 20.59
CA SER A 175 0.46 -0.18 19.81
C SER A 175 1.53 0.60 19.04
N LEU A 176 1.09 1.40 18.05
CA LEU A 176 1.96 2.31 17.30
C LEU A 176 2.62 3.36 18.20
N ARG A 177 1.91 3.83 19.24
CA ARG A 177 2.46 4.77 20.22
C ARG A 177 3.60 4.17 21.00
N GLU A 178 3.41 2.98 21.56
CA GLU A 178 4.44 2.28 22.34
C GLU A 178 5.65 1.92 21.49
N ALA A 179 5.47 1.55 20.21
CA ALA A 179 6.58 1.32 19.30
C ALA A 179 7.38 2.60 18.99
N ILE A 180 6.71 3.76 18.85
CA ILE A 180 7.36 5.07 18.68
C ILE A 180 8.04 5.52 19.99
N GLU A 181 7.40 5.29 21.15
CA GLU A 181 7.97 5.61 22.47
C GLU A 181 9.21 4.75 22.78
N GLN A 182 9.20 3.46 22.43
CA GLN A 182 10.35 2.58 22.57
C GLN A 182 11.48 2.94 21.59
N SER A 183 11.16 3.25 20.32
CA SER A 183 12.14 3.76 19.35
C SER A 183 12.83 5.03 19.83
N ASN A 184 12.07 6.01 20.35
CA ASN A 184 12.61 7.23 20.97
C ASN A 184 13.45 6.97 22.24
N ALA A 185 13.24 5.83 22.93
CA ALA A 185 13.93 5.48 24.16
C ALA A 185 15.23 4.71 23.93
N ASP A 186 15.27 3.86 22.90
CA ASP A 186 16.43 3.01 22.60
C ASP A 186 17.56 3.79 21.88
N GLY A 187 17.24 4.86 21.15
CA GLY A 187 18.22 5.78 20.57
C GLY A 187 19.11 5.14 19.51
N ILE A 188 18.49 4.36 18.62
CA ILE A 188 19.12 3.58 17.55
C ILE A 188 18.19 3.48 16.34
N THR A 189 18.76 3.20 15.17
CA THR A 189 18.01 2.88 13.94
C THR A 189 16.90 1.87 14.22
N SER A 190 15.67 2.22 13.87
CA SER A 190 14.46 1.56 14.35
C SER A 190 13.49 1.32 13.21
N THR A 191 13.00 0.09 13.06
CA THR A 191 11.94 -0.25 12.09
C THR A 191 10.66 -0.63 12.81
N ILE A 192 9.62 0.20 12.67
CA ILE A 192 8.27 -0.04 13.17
C ILE A 192 7.43 -0.57 12.01
N ASN A 193 7.11 -1.86 12.03
CA ASN A 193 6.25 -2.50 11.05
C ASN A 193 4.83 -2.63 11.62
N ILE A 194 3.84 -2.11 10.92
CA ILE A 194 2.43 -2.26 11.28
C ILE A 194 1.91 -3.54 10.64
N ASP A 195 1.42 -4.48 11.47
CA ASP A 195 1.14 -5.84 11.05
C ASP A 195 0.03 -5.92 9.97
N ALA A 196 0.11 -6.95 9.12
CA ALA A 196 -0.85 -7.18 8.03
C ALA A 196 -2.29 -7.37 8.53
N SER A 197 -2.50 -7.82 9.77
CA SER A 197 -3.84 -7.89 10.39
C SER A 197 -4.48 -6.51 10.59
N LEU A 198 -3.70 -5.43 10.62
CA LEU A 198 -4.17 -4.04 10.72
C LEU A 198 -4.42 -3.39 9.35
N SER A 199 -4.26 -4.13 8.25
CA SER A 199 -4.57 -3.69 6.89
C SER A 199 -6.01 -3.21 6.74
N GLY A 200 -6.20 -2.01 6.18
CA GLY A 200 -7.50 -1.34 6.04
C GLY A 200 -8.14 -0.87 7.36
N GLN A 201 -7.49 -1.05 8.52
CA GLN A 201 -8.02 -0.61 9.80
C GLN A 201 -7.76 0.89 10.06
N THR A 202 -8.31 1.39 11.19
CA THR A 202 -8.16 2.77 11.62
C THR A 202 -7.63 2.85 13.05
N ILE A 203 -6.52 3.55 13.23
CA ILE A 203 -5.97 3.95 14.54
C ILE A 203 -6.44 5.39 14.79
N THR A 204 -7.13 5.62 15.91
CA THR A 204 -7.58 6.98 16.30
C THR A 204 -6.68 7.50 17.41
N LEU A 205 -5.99 8.61 17.15
CA LEU A 205 -4.98 9.16 18.04
C LEU A 205 -5.61 9.94 19.21
N THR A 206 -4.99 9.79 20.38
CA THR A 206 -5.31 10.49 21.63
C THR A 206 -4.46 11.74 21.83
N ASP A 207 -3.24 11.73 21.30
CA ASP A 207 -2.29 12.85 21.19
C ASP A 207 -1.42 12.66 19.92
N LEU A 208 -0.60 13.63 19.55
CA LEU A 208 0.30 13.50 18.39
C LEU A 208 1.45 12.50 18.62
N PHE A 209 2.11 12.06 17.54
CA PHE A 209 3.36 11.29 17.60
C PHE A 209 4.56 12.22 17.44
N MET A 210 5.39 12.33 18.48
CA MET A 210 6.69 13.00 18.41
C MET A 210 7.76 11.99 18.01
N LEU A 211 8.46 12.25 16.91
CA LEU A 211 9.74 11.60 16.62
C LEU A 211 10.83 12.59 17.04
N SER A 212 11.64 12.16 18.02
CA SER A 212 12.64 12.97 18.71
C SER A 212 14.00 12.30 18.85
N ASP A 213 14.16 11.08 18.30
CA ASP A 213 15.45 10.39 18.25
C ASP A 213 16.41 11.07 17.26
N VAL A 214 17.64 11.30 17.73
CA VAL A 214 18.73 11.97 17.00
C VAL A 214 19.78 10.96 16.53
N VAL A 215 19.61 9.66 16.82
CA VAL A 215 20.63 8.61 16.62
C VAL A 215 20.13 7.49 15.72
N GLY A 216 20.20 7.72 14.41
CA GLY A 216 19.89 6.71 13.39
C GLY A 216 18.74 7.14 12.48
N THR A 217 17.87 6.20 12.13
CA THR A 217 16.65 6.47 11.35
C THR A 217 15.47 5.68 11.88
N THR A 218 14.35 6.36 12.13
CA THR A 218 13.07 5.73 12.45
C THR A 218 12.27 5.49 11.18
N THR A 219 12.05 4.24 10.81
CA THR A 219 11.21 3.83 9.67
C THR A 219 9.88 3.31 10.18
N ILE A 220 8.75 3.82 9.67
CA ILE A 220 7.40 3.37 10.02
C ILE A 220 6.70 2.88 8.75
N ASN A 221 6.43 1.57 8.69
CA ASN A 221 5.83 0.90 7.54
C ASN A 221 4.40 0.48 7.84
N GLY A 222 3.43 1.05 7.14
CA GLY A 222 2.08 0.50 7.04
C GLY A 222 2.04 -0.78 6.19
N PRO A 223 1.05 -1.65 6.39
CA PRO A 223 0.82 -2.84 5.56
C PRO A 223 0.39 -2.45 4.14
N ALA A 224 0.43 -3.40 3.19
CA ALA A 224 0.17 -3.13 1.77
C ALA A 224 -1.23 -2.56 1.46
N GLY A 225 -2.27 -2.98 2.18
CA GLY A 225 -3.61 -2.38 2.10
C GLY A 225 -3.79 -1.08 2.91
N GLY A 226 -2.70 -0.52 3.41
CA GLY A 226 -2.61 0.70 4.21
C GLY A 226 -3.18 0.58 5.62
N VAL A 227 -2.94 1.61 6.42
CA VAL A 227 -3.64 1.86 7.69
C VAL A 227 -4.03 3.33 7.77
N THR A 228 -5.24 3.62 8.27
CA THR A 228 -5.71 5.00 8.47
C THR A 228 -5.36 5.50 9.86
N LEU A 229 -4.66 6.62 9.95
CA LEU A 229 -4.42 7.34 11.20
C LEU A 229 -5.36 8.56 11.24
N VAL A 230 -6.23 8.60 12.25
CA VAL A 230 -7.13 9.74 12.52
C VAL A 230 -6.52 10.56 13.65
N ALA A 231 -6.23 11.83 13.40
CA ALA A 231 -5.62 12.70 14.42
C ALA A 231 -6.53 12.94 15.63
N ALA A 232 -5.91 13.31 16.75
CA ALA A 232 -6.62 13.80 17.92
C ALA A 232 -7.38 15.11 17.62
N ALA A 233 -8.42 15.40 18.39
CA ALA A 233 -9.20 16.63 18.23
C ALA A 233 -8.32 17.88 18.42
N ASP A 234 -8.33 18.78 17.43
CA ASP A 234 -7.46 19.96 17.34
C ASP A 234 -5.94 19.65 17.33
N GLY A 235 -5.57 18.41 16.95
CA GLY A 235 -4.20 17.92 16.81
C GLY A 235 -3.80 17.59 15.36
N TYR A 236 -2.64 16.98 15.20
CA TYR A 236 -2.06 16.49 13.94
C TYR A 236 -1.29 15.18 14.21
N HIS A 237 -0.82 14.49 13.18
CA HIS A 237 -0.32 13.10 13.31
C HIS A 237 1.13 13.02 13.78
N PHE A 238 2.06 13.72 13.11
CA PHE A 238 3.50 13.58 13.35
C PHE A 238 4.21 14.94 13.48
N ASP A 239 5.05 15.07 14.51
CA ASP A 239 6.09 16.11 14.59
C ASP A 239 7.48 15.45 14.48
N ILE A 240 8.23 15.82 13.45
CA ILE A 240 9.62 15.37 13.25
C ILE A 240 10.56 16.46 13.78
N GLY A 241 11.23 16.17 14.90
CA GLY A 241 12.15 17.10 15.55
C GLY A 241 13.34 17.51 14.69
N ALA A 242 14.05 18.56 15.12
CA ALA A 242 15.32 18.95 14.51
C ALA A 242 16.37 17.83 14.67
N ASP A 243 17.25 17.68 13.67
CA ASP A 243 18.28 16.63 13.58
C ASP A 243 17.80 15.16 13.55
N VAL A 244 16.47 14.91 13.66
CA VAL A 244 15.83 13.60 13.49
C VAL A 244 15.86 13.17 12.02
N THR A 245 15.99 11.86 11.76
CA THR A 245 15.79 11.27 10.42
C THR A 245 14.69 10.21 10.46
N ALA A 246 13.66 10.38 9.64
CA ALA A 246 12.47 9.54 9.62
C ALA A 246 12.04 9.15 8.20
N SER A 247 11.43 7.97 8.08
CA SER A 247 10.79 7.48 6.85
C SER A 247 9.42 6.90 7.19
N LEU A 248 8.37 7.32 6.48
CA LEU A 248 7.00 6.82 6.63
C LEU A 248 6.54 6.17 5.32
N SER A 249 5.84 5.03 5.39
CA SER A 249 5.23 4.41 4.21
C SER A 249 3.85 3.78 4.43
N ASN A 250 3.01 3.75 3.37
CA ASN A 250 1.67 3.15 3.33
C ASN A 250 0.68 3.62 4.43
N LEU A 251 0.77 4.88 4.87
CA LEU A 251 -0.15 5.46 5.86
C LEU A 251 -1.16 6.40 5.19
N THR A 252 -2.42 6.37 5.65
CA THR A 252 -3.45 7.34 5.28
C THR A 252 -3.71 8.28 6.45
N LEU A 253 -3.35 9.57 6.32
CA LEU A 253 -3.40 10.56 7.42
C LEU A 253 -4.61 11.48 7.23
N ILE A 254 -5.58 11.44 8.15
CA ILE A 254 -6.83 12.22 8.05
C ILE A 254 -7.24 12.90 9.37
N GLY A 255 -8.06 13.94 9.24
CA GLY A 255 -8.84 14.53 10.34
C GLY A 255 -8.08 15.47 11.29
N GLY A 256 -6.82 15.82 11.04
CA GLY A 256 -6.11 16.81 11.85
C GLY A 256 -6.61 18.24 11.62
N ASN A 257 -6.43 19.09 12.64
CA ASN A 257 -7.02 20.43 12.73
C ASN A 257 -6.13 21.37 13.58
N ALA A 258 -4.87 21.58 13.18
CA ALA A 258 -3.85 22.19 14.05
C ALA A 258 -2.94 23.20 13.33
N VAL A 259 -1.63 23.22 13.65
CA VAL A 259 -0.64 24.14 13.05
C VAL A 259 -0.36 23.72 11.61
N ALA A 260 0.09 22.49 11.41
CA ALA A 260 -0.13 21.73 10.19
C ALA A 260 -1.39 20.88 10.36
N GLY A 261 -2.02 20.44 9.27
CA GLY A 261 -3.14 19.50 9.37
C GLY A 261 -2.73 18.03 9.51
N ALA A 262 -1.52 17.64 9.10
CA ALA A 262 -1.04 16.26 9.28
C ALA A 262 0.39 16.16 9.83
N ILE A 263 1.36 16.88 9.26
CA ILE A 263 2.78 16.70 9.59
C ILE A 263 3.51 18.04 9.75
N THR A 264 4.31 18.17 10.80
CA THR A 264 5.40 19.16 10.90
C THR A 264 6.76 18.47 10.76
N SER A 265 7.70 19.09 10.05
CA SER A 265 9.08 18.60 9.95
C SER A 265 10.11 19.70 10.16
N GLN A 266 11.05 19.45 11.07
CA GLN A 266 12.26 20.22 11.32
C GLN A 266 13.54 19.41 10.99
N GLY A 267 13.42 18.09 10.81
CA GLY A 267 14.50 17.16 10.48
C GLY A 267 14.42 16.64 9.03
N THR A 268 15.01 15.47 8.78
CA THR A 268 14.94 14.78 7.49
C THR A 268 13.76 13.82 7.48
N LEU A 269 12.82 13.99 6.57
CA LEU A 269 11.61 13.17 6.44
C LEU A 269 11.45 12.67 5.01
N THR A 270 11.34 11.35 4.85
CA THR A 270 10.89 10.71 3.61
C THR A 270 9.47 10.20 3.76
N LEU A 271 8.62 10.52 2.79
CA LEU A 271 7.27 9.98 2.63
C LEU A 271 7.23 9.14 1.35
N ASP A 272 6.89 7.86 1.46
CA ASP A 272 6.70 6.97 0.32
C ASP A 272 5.31 6.32 0.37
N ARG A 273 4.48 6.48 -0.66
CA ARG A 273 3.11 5.91 -0.70
C ARG A 273 2.21 6.37 0.46
N LEU A 274 2.25 7.65 0.81
CA LEU A 274 1.32 8.28 1.76
C LEU A 274 0.04 8.74 1.06
N THR A 275 -1.09 8.71 1.77
CA THR A 275 -2.30 9.45 1.41
C THR A 275 -2.62 10.45 2.52
N ILE A 276 -2.29 11.73 2.34
CA ILE A 276 -2.56 12.79 3.32
C ILE A 276 -3.80 13.54 2.86
N ARG A 277 -4.94 13.35 3.53
CA ARG A 277 -6.22 13.86 3.02
C ARG A 277 -7.23 14.33 4.05
N ASN A 278 -8.09 15.26 3.63
CA ASN A 278 -9.19 15.80 4.45
C ASN A 278 -8.70 16.40 5.81
N ASN A 279 -7.50 16.98 5.85
CA ASN A 279 -6.95 17.65 7.02
C ASN A 279 -7.11 19.17 6.93
N ALA A 280 -7.09 19.85 8.09
CA ALA A 280 -7.16 21.29 8.22
C ALA A 280 -5.96 21.83 9.01
N GLY A 281 -5.36 22.95 8.59
CA GLY A 281 -4.21 23.52 9.30
C GLY A 281 -4.08 25.03 9.17
N PHE A 282 -3.71 25.71 10.26
CA PHE A 282 -3.53 27.15 10.26
C PHE A 282 -2.41 27.60 9.30
N TRP A 283 -1.33 26.82 9.17
CA TRP A 283 -0.24 27.09 8.22
C TRP A 283 -0.47 26.37 6.89
N ALA A 284 -0.42 25.03 6.93
CA ALA A 284 -0.66 24.17 5.78
C ALA A 284 -1.72 23.13 6.11
N GLY A 285 -2.66 22.88 5.20
CA GLY A 285 -3.65 21.82 5.38
C GLY A 285 -3.04 20.42 5.45
N GLY A 286 -1.93 20.15 4.77
CA GLY A 286 -1.18 18.90 4.87
C GLY A 286 0.09 19.02 5.72
N ILE A 287 1.17 19.53 5.12
CA ILE A 287 2.54 19.47 5.67
C ILE A 287 3.16 20.85 5.83
N VAL A 288 3.82 21.10 6.97
CA VAL A 288 4.72 22.24 7.16
C VAL A 288 6.17 21.74 7.29
N ASN A 289 6.99 22.00 6.26
CA ASN A 289 8.43 21.77 6.32
C ASN A 289 9.15 23.08 6.71
N PHE A 290 9.69 23.12 7.93
CA PHE A 290 10.39 24.28 8.47
C PHE A 290 11.77 24.47 7.85
N SER A 291 12.44 25.59 8.15
CA SER A 291 13.67 26.01 7.47
C SER A 291 14.92 25.16 7.70
N SER A 292 14.91 24.27 8.71
CA SER A 292 15.92 23.21 8.88
C SER A 292 15.53 21.88 8.21
N GLY A 293 14.25 21.71 7.85
CA GLY A 293 13.69 20.44 7.41
C GLY A 293 14.03 20.08 5.98
N THR A 294 14.29 18.80 5.74
CA THR A 294 14.50 18.21 4.41
C THR A 294 13.41 17.17 4.17
N LEU A 295 12.44 17.52 3.34
CA LEU A 295 11.26 16.71 3.02
C LEU A 295 11.39 16.10 1.62
N THR A 296 11.28 14.78 1.53
CA THR A 296 11.15 14.05 0.26
C THR A 296 9.79 13.38 0.20
N VAL A 297 9.05 13.59 -0.88
CA VAL A 297 7.70 13.02 -1.08
C VAL A 297 7.70 12.22 -2.38
N ASN A 298 7.55 10.91 -2.25
CA ASN A 298 7.58 9.92 -3.33
C ASN A 298 6.25 9.16 -3.39
N ASN A 299 5.77 8.83 -4.58
CA ASN A 299 4.66 7.89 -4.80
C ASN A 299 3.37 8.22 -4.02
N SER A 300 3.17 9.49 -3.64
CA SER A 300 2.21 9.88 -2.59
C SER A 300 1.11 10.81 -3.12
N THR A 301 -0.05 10.77 -2.47
CA THR A 301 -1.19 11.65 -2.74
C THR A 301 -1.43 12.58 -1.57
N ILE A 302 -1.51 13.88 -1.84
CA ILE A 302 -1.89 14.89 -0.85
C ILE A 302 -3.11 15.62 -1.41
N ASP A 303 -4.31 15.35 -0.89
CA ASP A 303 -5.55 15.82 -1.51
C ASP A 303 -6.68 16.21 -0.55
N HIS A 304 -7.54 17.13 -0.99
CA HIS A 304 -8.68 17.64 -0.20
C HIS A 304 -8.30 18.26 1.16
N ASN A 305 -7.05 18.68 1.37
CA ASN A 305 -6.63 19.37 2.58
C ASN A 305 -6.92 20.89 2.47
N THR A 306 -7.14 21.55 3.61
CA THR A 306 -7.50 22.98 3.68
C THR A 306 -6.58 23.73 4.64
N GLY A 307 -6.04 24.89 4.25
CA GLY A 307 -5.24 25.70 5.17
C GLY A 307 -5.32 27.21 4.95
N ASP A 308 -5.10 27.98 6.02
CA ASP A 308 -5.28 29.44 5.94
C ASP A 308 -4.19 30.12 5.10
N PHE A 309 -2.95 29.60 5.08
CA PHE A 309 -1.91 30.08 4.14
C PHE A 309 -1.79 29.17 2.91
N SER A 310 -1.56 27.86 3.07
CA SER A 310 -1.41 26.89 1.97
C SER A 310 -2.32 25.66 2.14
N GLY A 311 -2.80 25.08 1.04
CA GLY A 311 -3.74 23.97 1.09
C GLY A 311 -3.05 22.63 1.35
N ALA A 312 -1.99 22.30 0.60
CA ALA A 312 -1.27 21.03 0.75
C ALA A 312 0.03 21.18 1.55
N ILE A 313 0.99 22.00 1.08
CA ILE A 313 2.34 22.09 1.66
C ILE A 313 2.81 23.55 1.82
N ILE A 314 3.39 23.88 2.96
CA ILE A 314 4.36 24.99 3.10
C ILE A 314 5.77 24.41 3.16
N ASN A 315 6.66 24.89 2.28
CA ASN A 315 8.08 24.61 2.35
C ASN A 315 8.91 25.87 2.63
N MET A 316 9.57 25.88 3.78
CA MET A 316 10.60 26.86 4.16
C MET A 316 12.01 26.25 4.17
N GLY A 317 12.12 24.93 4.15
CA GLY A 317 13.38 24.17 4.11
C GLY A 317 13.71 23.67 2.69
N THR A 318 14.00 22.39 2.56
CA THR A 318 14.16 21.71 1.25
C THR A 318 13.00 20.74 1.02
N LEU A 319 12.36 20.82 -0.15
CA LEU A 319 11.31 19.89 -0.60
C LEU A 319 11.68 19.29 -1.97
N THR A 320 11.71 17.96 -2.03
CA THR A 320 11.75 17.17 -3.28
C THR A 320 10.44 16.43 -3.45
N LEU A 321 9.77 16.58 -4.60
CA LEU A 321 8.52 15.91 -4.95
C LEU A 321 8.73 15.05 -6.21
N THR A 322 8.45 13.75 -6.10
CA THR A 322 8.76 12.74 -7.13
C THR A 322 7.58 11.78 -7.31
N SER A 323 7.16 11.46 -8.55
CA SER A 323 6.06 10.51 -8.83
C SER A 323 4.85 10.70 -7.89
N SER A 324 4.40 11.93 -7.68
CA SER A 324 3.42 12.25 -6.63
C SER A 324 2.31 13.20 -7.12
N THR A 325 1.14 13.09 -6.48
CA THR A 325 -0.08 13.82 -6.86
C THR A 325 -0.52 14.78 -5.75
N ILE A 326 -0.62 16.07 -6.07
CA ILE A 326 -1.18 17.09 -5.18
C ILE A 326 -2.47 17.62 -5.82
N SER A 327 -3.62 17.29 -5.23
CA SER A 327 -4.93 17.44 -5.90
C SER A 327 -6.01 18.05 -5.01
N GLN A 328 -6.83 18.96 -5.53
CA GLN A 328 -8.06 19.45 -4.86
C GLN A 328 -7.85 20.04 -3.44
N ASN A 329 -6.62 20.46 -3.10
CA ASN A 329 -6.35 21.16 -1.85
C ASN A 329 -6.75 22.65 -1.97
N THR A 330 -7.16 23.27 -0.87
CA THR A 330 -7.70 24.63 -0.86
C THR A 330 -6.99 25.52 0.16
N SER A 331 -6.64 26.75 -0.19
CA SER A 331 -6.21 27.77 0.76
C SER A 331 -6.97 29.09 0.66
N ASN A 332 -7.04 29.77 1.81
CA ASN A 332 -7.46 31.17 1.87
C ASN A 332 -6.31 32.09 1.44
N GLY A 333 -5.06 31.67 1.64
CA GLY A 333 -3.83 32.35 1.20
C GLY A 333 -3.36 31.98 -0.21
N SER A 334 -2.04 32.05 -0.44
CA SER A 334 -1.36 31.70 -1.70
C SER A 334 -0.81 30.27 -1.67
N GLY A 335 -0.78 29.58 -2.81
CA GLY A 335 -0.33 28.19 -2.86
C GLY A 335 -1.44 27.23 -2.43
N GLY A 336 -2.42 26.98 -3.30
CA GLY A 336 -3.47 25.99 -3.02
C GLY A 336 -2.89 24.59 -2.90
N GLY A 337 -1.99 24.21 -3.82
CA GLY A 337 -1.12 23.05 -3.67
C GLY A 337 0.10 23.37 -2.79
N ILE A 338 1.10 24.04 -3.36
CA ILE A 338 2.38 24.34 -2.69
C ILE A 338 2.58 25.85 -2.52
N LEU A 339 2.98 26.27 -1.32
CA LEU A 339 3.62 27.55 -1.04
C LEU A 339 5.10 27.29 -0.75
N ASN A 340 6.00 27.84 -1.57
CA ASN A 340 7.45 27.68 -1.44
C ASN A 340 8.17 29.01 -1.13
N ASP A 341 8.82 29.05 0.03
CA ASP A 341 9.77 30.07 0.49
C ASP A 341 11.22 29.49 0.59
N GLY A 342 11.33 28.15 0.56
CA GLY A 342 12.59 27.40 0.62
C GLY A 342 13.13 26.92 -0.75
N THR A 343 13.90 25.82 -0.71
CA THR A 343 14.37 25.11 -1.91
C THR A 343 13.35 24.06 -2.33
N LEU A 344 12.96 24.06 -3.60
CA LEU A 344 12.01 23.12 -4.20
C LEU A 344 12.67 22.36 -5.36
N SER A 345 12.26 21.12 -5.59
CA SER A 345 12.51 20.35 -6.81
C SER A 345 11.30 19.46 -7.10
N ILE A 346 10.83 19.43 -8.35
CA ILE A 346 9.70 18.59 -8.75
C ILE A 346 10.05 17.79 -10.01
N GLU A 347 9.99 16.47 -9.89
CA GLU A 347 10.21 15.49 -10.97
C GLU A 347 8.96 14.62 -11.14
N GLY A 348 8.57 14.34 -12.38
CA GLY A 348 7.59 13.29 -12.70
C GLY A 348 6.28 13.35 -11.91
N SER A 349 5.71 14.53 -11.61
CA SER A 349 4.61 14.71 -10.63
C SER A 349 3.43 15.53 -11.16
N THR A 350 2.25 15.41 -10.55
CA THR A 350 1.00 16.09 -10.98
C THR A 350 0.44 17.00 -9.89
N ILE A 351 0.28 18.29 -10.20
CA ILE A 351 -0.35 19.30 -9.34
C ILE A 351 -1.57 19.88 -10.09
N THR A 352 -2.78 19.51 -9.68
CA THR A 352 -4.03 19.84 -10.42
C THR A 352 -5.24 20.05 -9.51
N GLY A 353 -6.23 20.85 -9.94
CA GLY A 353 -7.49 21.06 -9.21
C GLY A 353 -7.38 21.80 -7.88
N ASN A 354 -6.20 22.27 -7.49
CA ASN A 354 -5.99 22.99 -6.23
C ASN A 354 -6.48 24.45 -6.34
N HIS A 355 -6.83 25.06 -5.20
CA HIS A 355 -7.47 26.37 -5.14
C HIS A 355 -6.76 27.30 -4.13
N SER A 356 -6.41 28.51 -4.53
CA SER A 356 -5.92 29.59 -3.63
C SER A 356 -6.95 30.72 -3.53
N ASP A 357 -6.73 31.68 -2.61
CA ASP A 357 -7.58 32.88 -2.46
C ASP A 357 -9.07 32.58 -2.19
N ASN A 358 -9.39 31.50 -1.46
CA ASN A 358 -10.78 31.07 -1.21
C ASN A 358 -11.62 32.03 -0.31
N ASP A 359 -11.06 33.15 0.16
CA ASP A 359 -11.81 34.26 0.75
C ASP A 359 -11.90 35.53 -0.15
N ASP A 360 -11.46 35.42 -1.42
CA ASP A 360 -11.43 36.45 -2.45
C ASP A 360 -10.67 37.74 -2.03
N ASN A 361 -9.57 37.63 -1.27
CA ASN A 361 -8.83 38.79 -0.75
C ASN A 361 -7.72 39.34 -1.69
N GLY A 362 -7.19 38.50 -2.59
CA GLY A 362 -6.20 38.87 -3.61
C GLY A 362 -4.95 37.98 -3.71
N ASN A 363 -4.96 36.78 -3.13
CA ASN A 363 -3.88 35.80 -3.22
C ASN A 363 -3.77 35.12 -4.62
N THR A 364 -2.69 34.37 -4.87
CA THR A 364 -2.36 33.76 -6.18
C THR A 364 -1.61 32.43 -6.04
N GLY A 365 -1.40 31.72 -7.15
CA GLY A 365 -0.78 30.39 -7.18
C GLY A 365 -1.74 29.33 -6.65
N GLY A 366 -2.79 29.02 -7.39
CA GLY A 366 -3.70 27.92 -7.10
C GLY A 366 -2.97 26.57 -7.05
N GLY A 367 -2.11 26.30 -8.02
CA GLY A 367 -1.23 25.11 -8.00
C GLY A 367 0.00 25.34 -7.13
N ILE A 368 0.90 26.21 -7.59
CA ILE A 368 2.15 26.54 -6.90
C ILE A 368 2.34 28.06 -6.78
N PHE A 369 2.67 28.53 -5.58
CA PHE A 369 3.19 29.87 -5.32
C PHE A 369 4.66 29.79 -4.88
N ASN A 370 5.59 30.39 -5.63
CA ASN A 370 7.02 30.41 -5.30
C ASN A 370 7.54 31.84 -5.09
N ASP A 371 7.88 32.20 -3.85
CA ASP A 371 8.52 33.48 -3.50
C ASP A 371 10.07 33.36 -3.47
N ALA A 372 10.59 32.13 -3.61
CA ALA A 372 12.01 31.81 -3.54
C ALA A 372 12.73 31.92 -4.90
N GLY A 373 13.91 31.30 -4.99
CA GLY A 373 14.66 31.18 -6.25
C GLY A 373 13.93 30.36 -7.32
N ALA A 374 14.44 30.39 -8.55
CA ALA A 374 13.91 29.54 -9.63
C ALA A 374 14.18 28.05 -9.31
N PHE A 375 13.13 27.24 -9.28
CA PHE A 375 13.22 25.81 -8.98
C PHE A 375 13.12 24.94 -10.26
N PRO A 376 13.76 23.76 -10.31
CA PRO A 376 13.58 22.81 -11.41
C PRO A 376 12.20 22.15 -11.36
N LEU A 377 11.51 22.15 -12.50
CA LEU A 377 10.26 21.43 -12.74
C LEU A 377 10.46 20.56 -13.99
N HIS A 378 10.44 19.24 -13.83
CA HIS A 378 10.79 18.29 -14.88
C HIS A 378 9.76 17.16 -14.99
N ASN A 379 9.44 16.74 -16.21
CA ASN A 379 8.49 15.65 -16.52
C ASN A 379 7.14 15.74 -15.78
N SER A 380 6.67 16.95 -15.46
CA SER A 380 5.59 17.18 -14.49
C SER A 380 4.41 17.97 -15.07
N ILE A 381 3.23 17.84 -14.47
CA ILE A 381 2.04 18.63 -14.79
C ILE A 381 1.75 19.61 -13.65
N VAL A 382 1.59 20.89 -13.99
CA VAL A 382 0.99 21.93 -13.14
C VAL A 382 -0.10 22.62 -13.95
N ALA A 383 -1.30 22.06 -13.94
CA ALA A 383 -2.39 22.46 -14.82
C ALA A 383 -3.78 22.23 -14.20
N GLY A 384 -4.74 23.12 -14.48
CA GLY A 384 -6.11 23.01 -14.00
C GLY A 384 -6.30 23.39 -12.53
N ASN A 385 -5.46 24.28 -11.99
CA ASN A 385 -5.58 24.87 -10.65
C ASN A 385 -6.10 26.31 -10.75
N PHE A 386 -6.73 26.83 -9.67
CA PHE A 386 -7.57 28.04 -9.73
C PHE A 386 -7.37 28.99 -8.55
N ARG A 387 -7.87 30.24 -8.67
CA ARG A 387 -7.99 31.19 -7.54
C ARG A 387 -9.40 31.73 -7.30
N GLY A 388 -9.66 32.21 -6.09
CA GLY A 388 -10.93 32.76 -5.60
C GLY A 388 -11.81 31.70 -4.94
N SER A 389 -13.01 32.07 -4.47
CA SER A 389 -13.97 31.09 -3.94
C SER A 389 -14.92 30.57 -5.02
N GLY A 390 -14.63 29.38 -5.56
CA GLY A 390 -15.47 28.74 -6.58
C GLY A 390 -15.47 29.45 -7.94
N THR A 391 -14.43 30.24 -8.22
CA THR A 391 -14.19 30.84 -9.53
C THR A 391 -13.23 29.98 -10.33
N THR A 392 -13.55 29.68 -11.59
CA THR A 392 -12.67 28.93 -12.49
C THR A 392 -11.58 29.83 -13.10
N THR A 393 -11.02 30.76 -12.32
CA THR A 393 -9.92 31.63 -12.76
C THR A 393 -8.63 30.84 -12.63
N ALA A 394 -8.07 30.40 -13.77
CA ALA A 394 -6.81 29.66 -13.78
C ALA A 394 -5.69 30.45 -13.08
N ASP A 395 -4.89 29.73 -12.28
CA ASP A 395 -3.73 30.26 -11.56
C ASP A 395 -2.81 29.08 -11.23
N ASP A 396 -2.25 28.44 -12.27
CA ASP A 396 -1.50 27.20 -12.09
C ASP A 396 -0.19 27.40 -11.34
N ILE A 397 0.58 28.42 -11.72
CA ILE A 397 1.91 28.65 -11.18
C ILE A 397 2.27 30.13 -11.10
N ASN A 398 2.89 30.52 -9.99
CA ASN A 398 3.35 31.88 -9.72
C ASN A 398 4.84 31.88 -9.30
N GLY A 399 5.57 32.93 -9.69
CA GLY A 399 6.99 33.09 -9.37
C GLY A 399 7.95 32.60 -10.46
N ASN A 400 9.20 32.32 -10.09
CA ASN A 400 10.24 31.90 -11.05
C ASN A 400 10.35 30.37 -11.14
N VAL A 401 10.48 29.83 -12.36
CA VAL A 401 10.51 28.38 -12.62
C VAL A 401 11.53 28.04 -13.71
N ALA A 402 12.32 27.00 -13.50
CA ALA A 402 13.17 26.38 -14.52
C ALA A 402 12.49 25.07 -15.00
N ALA A 403 11.45 25.21 -15.81
CA ALA A 403 10.66 24.08 -16.30
C ALA A 403 11.25 23.50 -17.59
N ASN A 404 11.46 22.19 -17.63
CA ASN A 404 11.77 21.48 -18.87
C ASN A 404 10.84 20.28 -19.02
N TYR A 405 10.43 19.98 -20.25
CA TYR A 405 9.54 18.86 -20.57
C TYR A 405 8.38 18.72 -19.58
N SER A 406 7.73 19.84 -19.25
CA SER A 406 6.64 19.89 -18.26
C SER A 406 5.41 20.59 -18.84
N PHE A 407 4.23 20.20 -18.36
CA PHE A 407 2.96 20.76 -18.76
C PHE A 407 2.55 21.87 -17.79
N ILE A 408 2.36 23.09 -18.28
CA ILE A 408 1.93 24.24 -17.48
C ILE A 408 0.67 24.81 -18.10
N GLY A 409 -0.48 24.68 -17.43
CA GLY A 409 -1.79 25.08 -17.97
C GLY A 409 -1.87 26.58 -18.28
N ASP A 410 -1.83 27.40 -17.22
CA ASP A 410 -1.67 28.85 -17.29
C ASP A 410 -0.36 29.34 -16.63
N ALA A 411 0.56 29.83 -17.44
CA ALA A 411 1.83 30.42 -17.00
C ALA A 411 1.75 31.93 -16.71
N THR A 412 0.58 32.57 -16.73
CA THR A 412 0.42 34.04 -16.61
C THR A 412 1.00 34.62 -15.32
N GLY A 413 1.05 33.84 -14.24
CA GLY A 413 1.65 34.24 -12.96
C GLY A 413 3.18 34.06 -12.86
N ALA A 414 3.84 33.43 -13.83
CA ALA A 414 5.20 32.91 -13.67
C ALA A 414 6.19 33.33 -14.76
N SER A 415 7.47 33.40 -14.36
CA SER A 415 8.61 33.53 -15.27
C SER A 415 9.20 32.15 -15.56
N ILE A 416 8.75 31.53 -16.64
CA ILE A 416 9.22 30.21 -17.08
C ILE A 416 10.52 30.33 -17.90
N ALA A 417 11.57 29.68 -17.42
CA ALA A 417 12.80 29.38 -18.17
C ALA A 417 12.88 27.87 -18.47
N GLY A 418 13.65 27.49 -19.48
CA GLY A 418 13.79 26.10 -19.95
C GLY A 418 13.12 25.84 -21.31
N ALA A 419 12.90 24.58 -21.67
CA ALA A 419 12.47 24.17 -23.01
C ALA A 419 11.53 22.95 -23.03
N ASN A 420 10.91 22.69 -24.18
CA ASN A 420 10.05 21.52 -24.47
C ASN A 420 8.79 21.39 -23.60
N ASN A 421 8.38 22.48 -22.93
CA ASN A 421 7.15 22.54 -22.13
C ASN A 421 5.90 22.60 -23.02
N ARG A 422 4.79 22.07 -22.49
CA ARG A 422 3.44 22.07 -23.13
C ARG A 422 2.46 22.89 -22.28
N SER A 423 1.32 23.29 -22.84
CA SER A 423 0.33 24.14 -22.14
C SER A 423 -1.10 23.97 -22.68
N GLY A 424 -2.08 24.46 -21.92
CA GLY A 424 -3.51 24.27 -22.18
C GLY A 424 -4.15 23.27 -21.21
N ASP A 425 -4.94 22.33 -21.74
CA ASP A 425 -5.57 21.26 -20.98
C ASP A 425 -4.74 19.95 -21.15
N PRO A 426 -4.25 19.32 -20.06
CA PRO A 426 -3.53 18.05 -20.13
C PRO A 426 -4.43 16.83 -20.38
N LEU A 427 -5.77 16.99 -20.41
CA LEU A 427 -6.74 15.88 -20.52
C LEU A 427 -6.52 14.81 -19.43
N LEU A 428 -6.64 15.23 -18.17
CA LEU A 428 -6.57 14.34 -17.00
C LEU A 428 -7.93 13.74 -16.65
N GLY A 429 -7.93 12.48 -16.25
CA GLY A 429 -9.05 11.82 -15.58
C GLY A 429 -9.29 12.33 -14.15
N PRO A 430 -10.35 11.85 -13.47
CA PRO A 430 -10.59 12.17 -12.07
C PRO A 430 -9.50 11.59 -11.15
N LEU A 431 -9.36 12.15 -9.94
CA LEU A 431 -8.56 11.53 -8.89
C LEU A 431 -9.25 10.24 -8.44
N THR A 432 -8.60 9.09 -8.64
CA THR A 432 -9.14 7.78 -8.25
C THR A 432 -8.01 6.77 -8.04
N ASN A 433 -8.34 5.56 -7.57
CA ASN A 433 -7.41 4.45 -7.67
C ASN A 433 -7.27 4.04 -9.15
N ASN A 434 -6.04 4.03 -9.65
CA ASN A 434 -5.66 3.59 -11.00
C ASN A 434 -4.63 2.44 -10.97
N GLY A 435 -4.68 1.60 -9.93
CA GLY A 435 -3.77 0.46 -9.72
C GLY A 435 -2.58 0.73 -8.82
N GLY A 436 -2.50 1.92 -8.23
CA GLY A 436 -1.44 2.29 -7.31
C GLY A 436 -1.80 2.09 -5.82
N PRO A 437 -0.80 2.11 -4.93
CA PRO A 437 -1.00 2.20 -3.48
C PRO A 437 -1.59 3.55 -3.04
N THR A 438 -1.60 4.54 -3.94
CA THR A 438 -2.12 5.90 -3.72
C THR A 438 -2.87 6.38 -4.97
N GLN A 439 -3.78 7.35 -4.81
CA GLN A 439 -4.65 7.81 -5.90
C GLN A 439 -3.96 8.78 -6.87
N THR A 440 -4.14 8.55 -8.17
CA THR A 440 -3.56 9.38 -9.25
C THR A 440 -4.63 10.01 -10.12
N HIS A 441 -4.23 10.95 -10.97
CA HIS A 441 -4.99 11.34 -12.15
C HIS A 441 -4.41 10.61 -13.37
N ALA A 442 -5.19 9.75 -14.00
CA ALA A 442 -4.80 9.08 -15.23
C ALA A 442 -4.75 10.07 -16.41
N LEU A 443 -3.87 9.81 -17.37
CA LEU A 443 -3.88 10.49 -18.67
C LEU A 443 -4.97 9.87 -19.55
N LEU A 444 -5.81 10.70 -20.17
CA LEU A 444 -6.86 10.23 -21.08
C LEU A 444 -6.29 9.97 -22.49
N GLU A 445 -7.03 9.21 -23.30
CA GLU A 445 -6.76 9.07 -24.73
C GLU A 445 -6.67 10.46 -25.41
N ASP A 446 -5.77 10.59 -26.40
CA ASP A 446 -5.35 11.86 -27.03
C ASP A 446 -4.72 12.90 -26.06
N SER A 447 -4.34 12.55 -24.82
CA SER A 447 -3.71 13.50 -23.90
C SER A 447 -2.41 14.11 -24.45
N PRO A 448 -2.28 15.46 -24.47
CA PRO A 448 -1.06 16.13 -24.88
C PRO A 448 0.07 16.04 -23.83
N ALA A 449 -0.09 15.26 -22.76
CA ALA A 449 0.98 14.90 -21.82
C ALA A 449 1.53 13.47 -22.05
N ILE A 450 1.01 12.73 -23.05
CA ILE A 450 1.56 11.44 -23.51
C ILE A 450 2.76 11.65 -24.46
N ASP A 451 3.74 10.73 -24.42
CA ASP A 451 5.00 10.75 -25.19
C ASP A 451 5.68 12.13 -25.12
N ALA A 452 5.85 12.62 -23.89
CA ALA A 452 5.98 14.05 -23.64
C ALA A 452 7.23 14.49 -22.88
N GLY A 453 7.70 13.65 -21.96
CA GLY A 453 8.83 13.92 -21.10
C GLY A 453 10.19 13.68 -21.76
N ASP A 454 11.23 13.69 -20.95
CA ASP A 454 12.60 13.33 -21.30
C ASP A 454 13.02 12.07 -20.52
N PRO A 455 13.10 10.89 -21.18
CA PRO A 455 13.43 9.63 -20.52
C PRO A 455 14.93 9.51 -20.17
N LEU A 456 15.73 10.55 -20.45
CA LEU A 456 17.16 10.61 -20.15
C LEU A 456 17.47 11.50 -18.93
N VAL A 457 16.44 11.96 -18.20
CA VAL A 457 16.61 12.72 -16.96
C VAL A 457 17.23 11.83 -15.87
N ALA A 458 18.38 12.26 -15.37
CA ALA A 458 19.12 11.53 -14.34
C ALA A 458 18.38 11.56 -12.99
N GLY A 459 17.99 10.39 -12.49
CA GLY A 459 17.22 10.24 -11.26
C GLY A 459 15.72 9.97 -11.47
N LEU A 460 15.28 9.78 -12.72
CA LEU A 460 13.93 9.23 -12.98
C LEU A 460 13.70 7.93 -12.18
N PRO A 461 12.54 7.81 -11.49
CA PRO A 461 12.12 6.57 -10.86
C PRO A 461 11.97 5.42 -11.86
N ALA A 462 12.05 4.17 -11.38
CA ALA A 462 11.83 2.99 -12.23
C ALA A 462 10.35 2.78 -12.61
N ASN A 463 9.41 3.28 -11.81
CA ASN A 463 7.96 3.17 -11.98
C ASN A 463 7.29 4.55 -11.80
N ASP A 464 6.08 4.72 -12.30
CA ASP A 464 5.24 5.88 -11.97
C ASP A 464 4.71 5.80 -10.52
N GLN A 465 3.84 6.73 -10.11
CA GLN A 465 3.28 6.78 -8.75
C GLN A 465 2.63 5.45 -8.29
N ARG A 466 2.18 4.61 -9.22
CA ARG A 466 1.51 3.33 -8.95
C ARG A 466 2.48 2.24 -8.52
N GLY A 467 3.79 2.38 -8.78
CA GLY A 467 4.79 1.35 -8.47
C GLY A 467 4.79 0.21 -9.49
N VAL A 468 5.28 -0.97 -9.09
CA VAL A 468 5.32 -2.16 -9.96
C VAL A 468 3.88 -2.61 -10.28
N PRO A 469 3.55 -3.01 -11.52
CA PRO A 469 4.40 -3.15 -12.72
C PRO A 469 4.42 -1.92 -13.65
N PHE A 470 3.96 -0.75 -13.20
CA PHE A 470 3.79 0.47 -14.01
C PHE A 470 5.12 1.21 -14.23
N ALA A 471 5.99 0.63 -15.05
CA ALA A 471 7.33 1.14 -15.35
C ALA A 471 7.31 2.60 -15.86
N ARG A 472 8.28 3.43 -15.47
CA ARG A 472 8.25 4.87 -15.82
C ARG A 472 8.79 5.19 -17.21
N VAL A 473 9.50 4.26 -17.84
CA VAL A 473 10.08 4.44 -19.18
C VAL A 473 9.66 3.25 -20.03
N VAL A 474 8.91 3.51 -21.10
CA VAL A 474 8.36 2.46 -21.96
C VAL A 474 9.24 2.33 -23.20
N GLU A 475 9.90 1.18 -23.39
CA GLU A 475 10.82 0.95 -24.52
C GLU A 475 10.13 0.67 -25.87
N PHE A 476 8.80 0.51 -25.89
CA PHE A 476 8.05 -0.05 -27.02
C PHE A 476 7.59 0.95 -28.09
N SER A 477 7.85 2.26 -27.97
CA SER A 477 7.49 3.21 -29.03
C SER A 477 8.36 2.98 -30.29
N GLU A 478 7.82 3.23 -31.49
CA GLU A 478 8.58 3.17 -32.74
C GLU A 478 9.78 4.15 -32.78
N ASN A 479 9.85 5.09 -31.84
CA ASN A 479 10.88 6.13 -31.75
C ASN A 479 11.94 5.86 -30.66
N GLY A 480 11.81 4.76 -29.89
CA GLY A 480 12.69 4.43 -28.76
C GLY A 480 11.98 4.60 -27.40
N PRO A 481 12.74 4.68 -26.28
CA PRO A 481 12.16 4.88 -24.96
C PRO A 481 11.40 6.22 -24.89
N VAL A 482 10.25 6.20 -24.21
CA VAL A 482 9.38 7.35 -23.95
C VAL A 482 9.06 7.44 -22.46
N VAL A 483 8.60 8.61 -22.03
CA VAL A 483 8.08 8.89 -20.68
C VAL A 483 7.04 10.00 -20.76
N ASP A 484 6.03 9.97 -19.91
CA ASP A 484 4.95 10.97 -19.88
C ASP A 484 5.23 12.14 -18.92
N MET A 485 4.48 13.23 -19.12
CA MET A 485 4.42 14.33 -18.15
C MET A 485 3.40 14.02 -17.05
N GLY A 486 3.79 14.14 -15.79
CA GLY A 486 2.92 13.94 -14.62
C GLY A 486 3.33 12.77 -13.76
N ALA A 487 2.49 12.42 -12.77
CA ALA A 487 2.68 11.30 -11.84
C ALA A 487 2.27 9.92 -12.39
N PHE A 488 1.71 9.89 -13.59
CA PHE A 488 1.10 8.72 -14.23
C PHE A 488 1.68 8.56 -15.64
N GLU A 489 1.99 7.32 -16.02
CA GLU A 489 2.47 6.90 -17.32
C GLU A 489 1.32 6.21 -18.09
N PHE A 490 1.00 6.64 -19.31
CA PHE A 490 -0.02 5.99 -20.13
C PHE A 490 0.53 4.69 -20.73
N GLN A 491 -0.07 3.55 -20.35
CA GLN A 491 0.46 2.23 -20.67
C GLN A 491 -0.64 1.27 -21.13
N THR A 492 -0.42 0.63 -22.28
CA THR A 492 -1.23 -0.47 -22.79
C THR A 492 -0.56 -1.80 -22.44
N PHE A 493 -1.20 -2.61 -21.60
CA PHE A 493 -0.65 -3.91 -21.19
C PHE A 493 -1.18 -5.07 -22.06
N GLU A 494 -0.28 -5.95 -22.51
CA GLU A 494 -0.62 -7.28 -23.02
C GLU A 494 -0.42 -8.32 -21.90
N LEU A 495 -1.45 -8.55 -21.10
CA LEU A 495 -1.41 -9.44 -19.94
C LEU A 495 -1.48 -10.89 -20.40
N THR A 496 -0.43 -11.68 -20.21
CA THR A 496 -0.40 -13.09 -20.62
C THR A 496 -0.60 -14.02 -19.43
N VAL A 497 -1.82 -14.57 -19.29
CA VAL A 497 -2.12 -15.59 -18.28
C VAL A 497 -1.41 -16.88 -18.65
N ASN A 498 -0.68 -17.45 -17.69
CA ASN A 498 0.26 -18.56 -17.92
C ASN A 498 0.08 -19.74 -16.92
N THR A 499 -0.71 -19.57 -15.85
CA THR A 499 -1.10 -20.61 -14.87
C THR A 499 -2.61 -20.87 -14.87
N ASP A 500 -3.03 -22.11 -14.54
CA ASP A 500 -4.44 -22.49 -14.33
C ASP A 500 -4.93 -22.46 -12.88
N SER A 501 -4.09 -21.94 -11.97
CA SER A 501 -4.48 -21.49 -10.64
C SER A 501 -5.65 -20.49 -10.65
N ASP A 502 -6.32 -20.39 -9.50
CA ASP A 502 -7.27 -19.33 -9.19
C ASP A 502 -6.84 -18.61 -7.90
N GLU A 503 -5.86 -17.72 -8.03
CA GLU A 503 -5.26 -16.99 -6.92
C GLU A 503 -5.30 -15.46 -7.10
N LEU A 504 -4.95 -14.75 -6.04
CA LEU A 504 -4.88 -13.28 -6.01
C LEU A 504 -3.91 -12.92 -4.88
N ASP A 505 -2.62 -13.03 -5.15
CA ASP A 505 -1.59 -12.62 -4.18
C ASP A 505 -1.21 -11.12 -4.32
N ALA A 506 0.03 -10.74 -4.00
CA ALA A 506 0.52 -9.37 -4.00
C ALA A 506 1.79 -9.16 -4.85
N GLU A 507 2.31 -10.19 -5.50
CA GLU A 507 3.40 -10.09 -6.47
C GLU A 507 2.84 -10.13 -7.90
N PHE A 508 3.53 -9.48 -8.84
CA PHE A 508 3.17 -9.52 -10.27
C PHE A 508 4.28 -10.25 -11.02
N ASP A 509 4.17 -11.58 -11.10
CA ASP A 509 5.10 -12.40 -11.89
C ASP A 509 4.54 -12.61 -13.31
N THR A 510 5.31 -12.21 -14.32
CA THR A 510 4.95 -12.44 -15.73
C THR A 510 5.10 -13.90 -16.20
N ASP A 511 5.77 -14.74 -15.41
CA ASP A 511 5.89 -16.19 -15.61
C ASP A 511 4.91 -17.01 -14.74
N ASP A 512 4.22 -16.40 -13.76
CA ASP A 512 3.15 -17.03 -12.94
C ASP A 512 1.99 -16.02 -12.64
N LEU A 513 1.21 -15.69 -13.69
CA LEU A 513 0.09 -14.75 -13.68
C LEU A 513 -1.23 -15.51 -13.91
N SER A 514 -2.12 -15.55 -12.92
CA SER A 514 -3.44 -16.18 -13.09
C SER A 514 -4.44 -15.27 -13.82
N LEU A 515 -5.55 -15.84 -14.28
CA LEU A 515 -6.64 -15.06 -14.86
C LEU A 515 -7.29 -14.12 -13.85
N ARG A 516 -7.22 -14.42 -12.54
CA ARG A 516 -7.78 -13.56 -11.50
C ARG A 516 -6.86 -12.38 -11.20
N GLU A 517 -5.54 -12.56 -11.11
CA GLU A 517 -4.62 -11.41 -11.08
C GLU A 517 -4.73 -10.56 -12.34
N ALA A 518 -4.74 -11.16 -13.54
CA ALA A 518 -4.83 -10.40 -14.79
C ALA A 518 -6.12 -9.55 -14.88
N ILE A 519 -7.26 -10.08 -14.42
CA ILE A 519 -8.52 -9.32 -14.33
C ILE A 519 -8.48 -8.29 -13.19
N ALA A 520 -7.90 -8.61 -12.04
CA ALA A 520 -7.78 -7.68 -10.92
C ALA A 520 -6.87 -6.49 -11.28
N PHE A 521 -5.80 -6.72 -12.03
CA PHE A 521 -4.94 -5.69 -12.58
C PHE A 521 -5.70 -4.82 -13.59
N ALA A 522 -6.34 -5.43 -14.60
CA ALA A 522 -7.07 -4.69 -15.63
C ALA A 522 -8.26 -3.87 -15.08
N ASN A 523 -8.93 -4.37 -14.04
CA ASN A 523 -9.97 -3.62 -13.32
C ASN A 523 -9.47 -2.34 -12.65
N ASN A 524 -8.16 -2.21 -12.46
CA ASN A 524 -7.52 -1.06 -11.83
C ASN A 524 -6.71 -0.21 -12.84
N ASN A 525 -6.27 -0.74 -13.99
CA ASN A 525 -5.59 0.05 -15.02
C ASN A 525 -6.62 0.79 -15.90
N PRO A 526 -6.61 2.14 -15.99
CA PRO A 526 -7.67 2.87 -16.70
C PRO A 526 -7.54 2.76 -18.22
N GLY A 527 -8.52 2.14 -18.87
CA GLY A 527 -8.58 2.02 -20.32
C GLY A 527 -9.12 0.66 -20.75
N LYS A 528 -8.87 0.27 -21.99
CA LYS A 528 -9.18 -1.07 -22.49
C LYS A 528 -7.93 -1.94 -22.51
N ASP A 529 -7.79 -2.82 -21.52
CA ASP A 529 -6.71 -3.80 -21.47
C ASP A 529 -6.98 -5.04 -22.35
N MET A 530 -5.90 -5.78 -22.64
CA MET A 530 -5.95 -7.05 -23.33
C MET A 530 -5.30 -8.17 -22.52
N ILE A 531 -6.11 -9.17 -22.15
CA ILE A 531 -5.67 -10.43 -21.57
C ILE A 531 -5.59 -11.49 -22.67
N THR A 532 -4.45 -12.15 -22.82
CA THR A 532 -4.26 -13.34 -23.65
C THR A 532 -3.98 -14.55 -22.76
N ILE A 533 -4.54 -15.72 -23.06
CA ILE A 533 -4.37 -16.92 -22.23
C ILE A 533 -3.49 -17.97 -22.93
N ASN A 534 -2.31 -18.22 -22.37
CA ASN A 534 -1.33 -19.18 -22.83
C ASN A 534 -1.42 -20.49 -22.04
N THR A 535 -2.12 -21.49 -22.59
CA THR A 535 -2.37 -22.76 -21.88
C THR A 535 -1.22 -23.77 -21.96
N ALA A 536 0.00 -23.35 -22.33
CA ALA A 536 1.16 -24.24 -22.48
C ALA A 536 1.56 -24.98 -21.19
N SER A 537 1.26 -24.39 -20.04
CA SER A 537 1.56 -24.88 -18.68
C SER A 537 0.38 -25.58 -18.00
N PHE A 538 -0.84 -25.39 -18.52
CA PHE A 538 -2.09 -25.76 -17.84
C PHE A 538 -2.23 -27.28 -17.74
N ALA A 539 -2.60 -27.80 -16.57
CA ALA A 539 -2.67 -29.24 -16.31
C ALA A 539 -3.81 -29.92 -17.09
N ASP A 540 -5.03 -29.40 -16.94
CA ASP A 540 -6.26 -29.95 -17.54
C ASP A 540 -6.97 -28.92 -18.47
N ASN A 541 -6.26 -27.86 -18.88
CA ASN A 541 -6.80 -26.73 -19.66
C ASN A 541 -8.08 -26.12 -19.04
N THR A 542 -8.17 -26.10 -17.70
CA THR A 542 -9.39 -25.74 -16.97
C THR A 542 -9.05 -24.90 -15.75
N ILE A 543 -9.20 -23.58 -15.86
CA ILE A 543 -9.11 -22.64 -14.73
C ILE A 543 -10.33 -22.92 -13.83
N THR A 544 -10.09 -23.40 -12.62
CA THR A 544 -11.15 -23.84 -11.70
C THR A 544 -11.28 -22.85 -10.55
N LEU A 545 -12.36 -22.07 -10.56
CA LEU A 545 -12.52 -20.99 -9.59
C LEU A 545 -12.79 -21.54 -8.18
N THR A 546 -11.98 -21.10 -7.22
CA THR A 546 -12.07 -21.44 -5.79
C THR A 546 -12.27 -20.20 -4.91
N LEU A 547 -11.85 -19.02 -5.38
CA LEU A 547 -12.04 -17.72 -4.72
C LEU A 547 -13.33 -17.01 -5.16
N GLY A 548 -14.26 -17.75 -5.79
CA GLY A 548 -15.55 -17.27 -6.26
C GLY A 548 -15.52 -16.66 -7.67
N GLN A 549 -16.49 -15.81 -8.00
CA GLN A 549 -16.61 -15.26 -9.36
C GLN A 549 -15.42 -14.38 -9.76
N LEU A 550 -15.14 -14.32 -11.05
CA LEU A 550 -14.35 -13.25 -11.66
C LEU A 550 -15.26 -12.02 -11.83
N LEU A 551 -14.83 -10.86 -11.35
CA LEU A 551 -15.54 -9.58 -11.50
C LEU A 551 -14.78 -8.72 -12.51
N ILE A 552 -15.48 -8.14 -13.49
CA ILE A 552 -14.90 -7.20 -14.46
C ILE A 552 -15.61 -5.85 -14.30
N THR A 553 -14.82 -4.79 -14.05
CA THR A 553 -15.27 -3.42 -13.75
C THR A 553 -14.79 -2.37 -14.76
N ASP A 554 -13.78 -2.66 -15.58
CA ASP A 554 -13.32 -1.77 -16.67
C ASP A 554 -13.48 -2.39 -18.07
N ASP A 555 -13.05 -1.67 -19.11
CA ASP A 555 -13.05 -2.12 -20.50
C ASP A 555 -11.98 -3.22 -20.68
N LEU A 556 -12.36 -4.34 -21.27
CA LEU A 556 -11.50 -5.53 -21.26
C LEU A 556 -11.71 -6.44 -22.46
N LEU A 557 -10.62 -6.82 -23.12
CA LEU A 557 -10.58 -7.89 -24.11
C LEU A 557 -9.91 -9.15 -23.51
N ILE A 558 -10.59 -10.29 -23.53
CA ILE A 558 -10.02 -11.59 -23.15
C ILE A 558 -9.94 -12.50 -24.38
N LEU A 559 -8.73 -12.84 -24.78
CA LEU A 559 -8.38 -13.73 -25.88
C LEU A 559 -8.00 -15.12 -25.35
N GLY A 560 -8.94 -16.06 -25.44
CA GLY A 560 -8.70 -17.48 -25.17
C GLY A 560 -8.10 -18.22 -26.38
N PRO A 561 -7.52 -19.42 -26.15
CA PRO A 561 -6.92 -20.27 -27.20
C PRO A 561 -7.95 -20.94 -28.13
N GLY A 562 -9.23 -20.53 -28.08
CA GLY A 562 -10.35 -21.18 -28.76
C GLY A 562 -11.13 -22.10 -27.80
N ALA A 563 -12.47 -22.08 -27.88
CA ALA A 563 -13.34 -22.64 -26.84
C ALA A 563 -13.18 -24.15 -26.58
N ALA A 564 -12.59 -24.91 -27.52
CA ALA A 564 -12.29 -26.33 -27.33
C ALA A 564 -11.01 -26.59 -26.50
N ASN A 565 -10.22 -25.54 -26.25
CA ASN A 565 -8.87 -25.60 -25.70
C ASN A 565 -8.73 -24.92 -24.32
N LEU A 566 -9.79 -24.28 -23.80
CA LEU A 566 -9.81 -23.70 -22.46
C LEU A 566 -11.22 -23.66 -21.88
N THR A 567 -11.34 -24.11 -20.63
CA THR A 567 -12.52 -23.93 -19.79
C THR A 567 -12.20 -23.02 -18.60
N ILE A 568 -13.13 -22.14 -18.25
CA ILE A 568 -13.15 -21.41 -16.98
C ILE A 568 -14.39 -21.91 -16.24
N SER A 569 -14.19 -22.61 -15.12
CA SER A 569 -15.24 -23.33 -14.39
C SER A 569 -15.55 -22.66 -13.05
N GLY A 570 -16.83 -22.36 -12.80
CA GLY A 570 -17.32 -21.85 -11.50
C GLY A 570 -17.39 -22.90 -10.39
N ASN A 571 -16.82 -24.09 -10.63
CA ASN A 571 -16.63 -25.19 -9.68
C ASN A 571 -17.92 -25.69 -8.99
N ASN A 572 -19.09 -25.44 -9.60
CA ASN A 572 -20.43 -25.70 -9.05
C ASN A 572 -20.75 -24.96 -7.75
N ASP A 573 -19.94 -23.97 -7.35
CA ASP A 573 -20.06 -23.24 -6.07
C ASP A 573 -20.32 -21.74 -6.25
N SER A 574 -19.87 -21.15 -7.36
CA SER A 574 -19.97 -19.71 -7.63
C SER A 574 -20.43 -19.40 -9.06
N ARG A 575 -20.78 -18.12 -9.33
CA ARG A 575 -20.89 -17.61 -10.71
C ARG A 575 -19.51 -17.61 -11.36
N VAL A 576 -19.39 -17.87 -12.67
CA VAL A 576 -18.08 -17.77 -13.33
C VAL A 576 -17.64 -16.32 -13.51
N ILE A 577 -18.43 -15.49 -14.21
CA ILE A 577 -18.06 -14.09 -14.52
C ILE A 577 -19.22 -13.12 -14.22
N LYS A 578 -18.92 -11.98 -13.58
CA LYS A 578 -19.81 -10.82 -13.47
C LYS A 578 -19.19 -9.61 -14.16
N VAL A 579 -19.92 -9.00 -15.09
CA VAL A 579 -19.53 -7.74 -15.74
C VAL A 579 -20.45 -6.61 -15.24
N ASP A 580 -19.88 -5.68 -14.48
CA ASP A 580 -20.58 -4.63 -13.74
C ASP A 580 -19.60 -3.49 -13.39
N GLY A 581 -19.70 -2.33 -14.04
CA GLY A 581 -18.86 -1.16 -13.78
C GLY A 581 -19.17 -0.45 -12.44
N GLY A 582 -19.90 -1.09 -11.53
CA GLY A 582 -20.33 -0.57 -10.23
C GLY A 582 -21.50 0.42 -10.29
N GLY A 583 -21.61 1.17 -11.39
CA GLY A 583 -22.62 2.20 -11.63
C GLY A 583 -23.96 1.70 -12.17
N ASP A 584 -24.90 2.63 -12.31
CA ASP A 584 -26.20 2.41 -12.97
C ASP A 584 -26.18 2.74 -14.48
N GLU A 585 -25.08 3.33 -14.96
CA GLU A 585 -24.81 3.62 -16.37
C GLU A 585 -24.21 2.40 -17.08
N VAL A 586 -24.30 2.35 -18.40
CA VAL A 586 -23.82 1.23 -19.24
C VAL A 586 -22.67 1.75 -20.10
N THR A 587 -21.51 1.91 -19.48
CA THR A 587 -20.34 2.55 -20.08
C THR A 587 -19.32 1.54 -20.58
N LYS A 588 -19.10 0.44 -19.84
CA LYS A 588 -17.94 -0.43 -20.07
C LYS A 588 -18.09 -1.37 -21.27
N ILE A 589 -16.98 -1.63 -21.96
CA ILE A 589 -16.89 -2.46 -23.18
C ILE A 589 -16.05 -3.70 -22.90
N VAL A 590 -16.71 -4.85 -22.84
CA VAL A 590 -16.07 -6.14 -22.52
C VAL A 590 -16.25 -7.13 -23.67
N GLU A 591 -15.16 -7.77 -24.07
CA GLU A 591 -15.07 -8.65 -25.23
C GLU A 591 -14.42 -9.98 -24.86
N PHE A 592 -15.10 -11.09 -25.11
CA PHE A 592 -14.56 -12.44 -24.94
C PHE A 592 -14.41 -13.13 -26.31
N ASN A 593 -13.25 -13.71 -26.57
CA ASN A 593 -13.00 -14.58 -27.72
C ASN A 593 -12.51 -15.96 -27.27
N GLY A 594 -13.04 -17.03 -27.86
CA GLY A 594 -12.45 -18.37 -27.76
C GLY A 594 -12.40 -19.00 -26.37
N LEU A 595 -13.41 -18.77 -25.51
CA LEU A 595 -13.49 -19.35 -24.16
C LEU A 595 -14.61 -20.40 -24.03
N THR A 596 -14.47 -21.37 -23.13
CA THR A 596 -15.63 -22.08 -22.54
C THR A 596 -15.87 -21.59 -21.12
N ILE A 597 -17.10 -21.17 -20.82
CA ILE A 597 -17.57 -20.73 -19.49
C ILE A 597 -18.53 -21.78 -18.93
N SER A 598 -18.16 -22.48 -17.86
CA SER A 598 -18.94 -23.63 -17.40
C SER A 598 -19.12 -23.77 -15.89
N ASP A 599 -20.11 -24.61 -15.55
CA ASP A 599 -20.37 -25.16 -14.22
C ASP A 599 -20.51 -24.12 -13.10
N GLY A 600 -20.76 -22.84 -13.45
CA GLY A 600 -21.10 -21.81 -12.49
C GLY A 600 -22.52 -21.96 -11.97
N ASN A 601 -22.71 -21.81 -10.67
CA ASN A 601 -23.92 -22.19 -9.95
C ASN A 601 -24.38 -21.10 -8.97
N LEU A 602 -25.64 -20.68 -9.07
CA LEU A 602 -26.28 -19.75 -8.13
C LEU A 602 -27.70 -20.19 -7.79
N SER A 603 -27.88 -20.91 -6.69
CA SER A 603 -29.18 -21.40 -6.24
C SER A 603 -30.19 -20.29 -5.90
N GLU A 604 -29.72 -19.10 -5.52
CA GLU A 604 -30.53 -17.98 -5.04
C GLU A 604 -30.35 -16.68 -5.86
N SER A 605 -29.66 -16.73 -7.01
CA SER A 605 -29.43 -15.56 -7.86
C SER A 605 -29.30 -15.95 -9.35
N ASP A 606 -29.14 -14.95 -10.22
CA ASP A 606 -29.25 -15.09 -11.67
C ASP A 606 -27.88 -15.13 -12.37
N GLY A 607 -27.83 -15.71 -13.57
CA GLY A 607 -26.61 -15.74 -14.39
C GLY A 607 -25.48 -16.53 -13.74
N GLY A 608 -25.57 -17.87 -13.76
CA GLY A 608 -24.55 -18.77 -13.19
C GLY A 608 -23.26 -18.79 -14.01
N GLY A 609 -23.38 -18.79 -15.34
CA GLY A 609 -22.24 -18.59 -16.24
C GLY A 609 -21.76 -17.15 -16.21
N ILE A 610 -22.53 -16.25 -16.84
CA ILE A 610 -22.22 -14.82 -16.88
C ILE A 610 -23.44 -13.98 -16.48
N PHE A 611 -23.21 -13.00 -15.60
CA PHE A 611 -24.16 -11.92 -15.31
C PHE A 611 -23.62 -10.59 -15.87
N ASN A 612 -24.38 -9.94 -16.75
CA ASN A 612 -23.97 -8.72 -17.44
C ASN A 612 -24.86 -7.51 -17.11
N ARG A 613 -24.21 -6.37 -16.88
CA ARG A 613 -24.81 -5.02 -16.88
C ARG A 613 -24.31 -4.12 -18.01
N GLU A 614 -23.15 -4.44 -18.58
CA GLU A 614 -22.37 -3.56 -19.47
C GLU A 614 -22.51 -3.92 -20.96
N ARG A 615 -21.56 -3.48 -21.80
CA ARG A 615 -21.53 -3.78 -23.25
C ARG A 615 -20.68 -5.02 -23.49
N LEU A 616 -21.26 -6.21 -23.26
CA LEU A 616 -20.60 -7.49 -23.41
C LEU A 616 -20.75 -8.08 -24.82
N THR A 617 -19.63 -8.34 -25.48
CA THR A 617 -19.56 -9.07 -26.76
C THR A 617 -18.85 -10.41 -26.57
N ILE A 618 -19.47 -11.50 -27.04
CA ILE A 618 -18.97 -12.87 -26.92
C ILE A 618 -18.80 -13.45 -28.33
N THR A 619 -17.59 -13.87 -28.66
CA THR A 619 -17.18 -14.36 -29.98
C THR A 619 -16.57 -15.76 -29.88
N ASP A 620 -16.94 -16.65 -30.81
CA ASP A 620 -16.35 -18.00 -30.99
C ASP A 620 -16.24 -18.84 -29.69
N SER A 621 -17.15 -18.63 -28.75
CA SER A 621 -17.09 -19.13 -27.37
C SER A 621 -18.23 -20.10 -27.03
N THR A 622 -18.08 -20.89 -25.97
CA THR A 622 -19.12 -21.78 -25.42
C THR A 622 -19.51 -21.38 -24.00
N ILE A 623 -20.78 -21.48 -23.65
CA ILE A 623 -21.29 -21.28 -22.29
C ILE A 623 -22.15 -22.48 -21.93
N SER A 624 -21.71 -23.31 -20.97
CA SER A 624 -22.30 -24.64 -20.77
C SER A 624 -22.40 -25.16 -19.33
N ASN A 625 -23.40 -26.00 -19.08
CA ASN A 625 -23.68 -26.68 -17.80
C ASN A 625 -23.99 -25.77 -16.58
N ASN A 626 -24.00 -24.45 -16.75
CA ASN A 626 -24.24 -23.49 -15.67
C ASN A 626 -25.67 -23.58 -15.10
N SER A 627 -25.83 -23.19 -13.84
CA SER A 627 -27.04 -23.32 -13.01
C SER A 627 -27.39 -21.99 -12.33
N ALA A 628 -28.67 -21.58 -12.37
CA ALA A 628 -29.12 -20.34 -11.70
C ALA A 628 -30.63 -20.31 -11.42
N VAL A 629 -31.12 -19.22 -10.81
CA VAL A 629 -32.55 -18.88 -10.76
C VAL A 629 -33.04 -18.49 -12.16
N GLU A 630 -32.62 -17.36 -12.73
CA GLU A 630 -32.87 -16.98 -14.13
C GLU A 630 -31.57 -16.85 -14.93
N GLY A 631 -31.64 -17.02 -16.26
CA GLY A 631 -30.50 -16.75 -17.16
C GLY A 631 -29.28 -17.64 -16.95
N ALA A 632 -29.46 -18.91 -16.60
CA ALA A 632 -28.38 -19.73 -16.02
C ALA A 632 -27.06 -19.78 -16.81
N GLY A 633 -27.10 -19.84 -18.14
CA GLY A 633 -25.90 -19.60 -18.96
C GLY A 633 -25.51 -18.12 -18.98
N LEU A 634 -26.39 -17.26 -19.49
CA LEU A 634 -26.19 -15.81 -19.61
C LEU A 634 -27.41 -15.03 -19.09
N PHE A 635 -27.19 -14.07 -18.18
CA PHE A 635 -28.21 -13.11 -17.73
C PHE A 635 -27.79 -11.69 -18.11
N ASN A 636 -28.50 -11.05 -19.05
CA ASN A 636 -28.29 -9.64 -19.41
C ASN A 636 -29.36 -8.74 -18.78
N SER A 637 -28.95 -7.96 -17.79
CA SER A 637 -29.87 -7.19 -16.92
C SER A 637 -30.24 -5.80 -17.48
N ARG A 638 -29.25 -5.05 -17.94
CA ARG A 638 -29.35 -3.65 -18.41
C ARG A 638 -28.53 -3.37 -19.66
N GLY A 639 -27.54 -4.22 -19.93
CA GLY A 639 -26.49 -4.00 -20.90
C GLY A 639 -26.85 -4.31 -22.34
N THR A 640 -25.84 -4.24 -23.19
CA THR A 640 -25.90 -4.78 -24.55
C THR A 640 -25.12 -6.09 -24.58
N LEU A 641 -25.82 -7.20 -24.83
CA LEU A 641 -25.21 -8.51 -25.02
C LEU A 641 -25.17 -8.85 -26.52
N THR A 642 -23.98 -9.12 -27.06
CA THR A 642 -23.80 -9.56 -28.45
C THR A 642 -23.16 -10.95 -28.47
N LEU A 643 -23.82 -11.93 -29.09
CA LEU A 643 -23.26 -13.26 -29.34
C LEU A 643 -22.97 -13.44 -30.83
N GLN A 644 -21.74 -13.82 -31.15
CA GLN A 644 -21.29 -14.14 -32.50
C GLN A 644 -20.59 -15.51 -32.52
N ASN A 645 -20.96 -16.35 -33.49
CA ASN A 645 -20.41 -17.70 -33.71
C ASN A 645 -20.42 -18.64 -32.47
N SER A 646 -21.18 -18.33 -31.42
CA SER A 646 -21.03 -18.92 -30.08
C SER A 646 -22.12 -19.95 -29.73
N LEU A 647 -21.85 -20.81 -28.75
CA LEU A 647 -22.73 -21.91 -28.34
C LEU A 647 -23.13 -21.81 -26.87
N VAL A 648 -24.43 -21.71 -26.59
CA VAL A 648 -24.99 -21.75 -25.22
C VAL A 648 -25.73 -23.08 -25.02
N THR A 649 -25.18 -24.03 -24.25
CA THR A 649 -25.67 -25.43 -24.24
C THR A 649 -25.72 -26.07 -22.85
N GLY A 650 -26.74 -26.88 -22.56
CA GLY A 650 -26.80 -27.69 -21.32
C GLY A 650 -27.11 -26.93 -20.02
N ASN A 651 -26.99 -25.60 -20.02
CA ASN A 651 -27.33 -24.74 -18.88
C ASN A 651 -28.80 -24.92 -18.41
N THR A 652 -29.03 -24.80 -17.10
CA THR A 652 -30.29 -25.14 -16.42
C THR A 652 -30.72 -24.05 -15.44
N ALA A 653 -31.89 -23.44 -15.66
CA ALA A 653 -32.52 -22.51 -14.71
C ALA A 653 -33.59 -23.23 -13.88
N SER A 654 -33.83 -22.76 -12.65
CA SER A 654 -35.02 -23.11 -11.87
C SER A 654 -36.24 -22.25 -12.24
N GLY A 655 -36.00 -21.01 -12.66
CA GLY A 655 -36.96 -20.07 -13.25
C GLY A 655 -36.83 -19.98 -14.77
N PHE A 656 -36.71 -18.76 -15.31
CA PHE A 656 -36.72 -18.51 -16.75
C PHE A 656 -35.33 -18.51 -17.43
N GLY A 657 -35.31 -18.79 -18.73
CA GLY A 657 -34.16 -18.52 -19.59
C GLY A 657 -32.89 -19.33 -19.29
N GLY A 658 -33.00 -20.64 -19.04
CA GLY A 658 -31.85 -21.48 -18.69
C GLY A 658 -30.62 -21.35 -19.59
N GLY A 659 -30.78 -21.05 -20.88
CA GLY A 659 -29.67 -20.71 -21.77
C GLY A 659 -29.28 -19.24 -21.66
N ILE A 660 -30.17 -18.36 -22.10
CA ILE A 660 -30.03 -16.91 -22.03
C ILE A 660 -31.32 -16.33 -21.45
N TYR A 661 -31.19 -15.33 -20.59
CA TYR A 661 -32.27 -14.43 -20.20
C TYR A 661 -31.81 -12.99 -20.34
N ASN A 662 -32.70 -12.12 -20.79
CA ASN A 662 -32.34 -10.78 -21.24
C ASN A 662 -33.49 -9.78 -21.01
N PHE A 663 -33.24 -8.78 -20.18
CA PHE A 663 -34.12 -7.62 -19.97
C PHE A 663 -33.80 -6.43 -20.88
N ALA A 664 -32.62 -6.41 -21.52
CA ALA A 664 -32.09 -5.27 -22.27
C ALA A 664 -31.83 -5.59 -23.75
N THR A 665 -30.69 -5.17 -24.33
CA THR A 665 -30.40 -5.38 -25.76
C THR A 665 -29.66 -6.70 -25.99
N LEU A 666 -30.18 -7.55 -26.86
CA LEU A 666 -29.56 -8.82 -27.27
C LEU A 666 -29.40 -8.90 -28.79
N ASN A 667 -28.16 -8.99 -29.26
CA ASN A 667 -27.80 -9.27 -30.64
C ASN A 667 -27.28 -10.70 -30.77
N VAL A 668 -27.74 -11.47 -31.76
CA VAL A 668 -27.30 -12.86 -31.97
C VAL A 668 -27.01 -13.10 -33.45
N GLN A 669 -25.78 -13.49 -33.76
CA GLN A 669 -25.30 -13.79 -35.12
C GLN A 669 -24.61 -15.15 -35.13
N ASN A 670 -24.95 -16.03 -36.08
CA ASN A 670 -24.35 -17.37 -36.27
C ASN A 670 -24.27 -18.26 -35.01
N SER A 671 -25.00 -17.94 -33.96
CA SER A 671 -24.87 -18.54 -32.62
C SER A 671 -26.07 -19.41 -32.27
N THR A 672 -25.88 -20.43 -31.43
CA THR A 672 -26.92 -21.42 -31.07
C THR A 672 -27.16 -21.45 -29.56
N SER A 673 -28.43 -21.52 -29.13
CA SER A 673 -28.80 -21.74 -27.72
C SER A 673 -29.67 -22.99 -27.56
N LYS A 674 -29.31 -23.89 -26.65
CA LYS A 674 -29.91 -25.23 -26.48
C LYS A 674 -29.89 -25.66 -25.00
N THR A 675 -31.00 -25.42 -24.30
CA THR A 675 -31.12 -25.71 -22.86
C THR A 675 -31.28 -27.20 -22.56
N ALA A 676 -30.81 -27.63 -21.38
CA ALA A 676 -31.32 -28.86 -20.78
C ALA A 676 -32.79 -28.67 -20.35
N ARG A 677 -33.52 -29.77 -20.13
CA ARG A 677 -34.87 -29.72 -19.54
C ARG A 677 -34.79 -29.99 -18.04
N SER A 678 -35.07 -28.97 -17.23
CA SER A 678 -35.35 -29.18 -15.80
C SER A 678 -36.57 -30.10 -15.61
N ALA A 679 -36.48 -31.04 -14.69
CA ALA A 679 -37.48 -32.08 -14.46
C ALA A 679 -38.54 -31.68 -13.40
N ALA A 680 -39.08 -30.47 -13.51
CA ALA A 680 -40.18 -29.98 -12.68
C ALA A 680 -41.54 -30.02 -13.43
N THR A 681 -42.64 -30.14 -12.70
CA THR A 681 -43.98 -30.39 -13.26
C THR A 681 -44.52 -29.22 -14.09
N PRO A 682 -45.12 -29.47 -15.28
CA PRO A 682 -45.54 -28.41 -16.19
C PRO A 682 -46.88 -27.77 -15.82
N PRO A 683 -46.99 -26.43 -15.84
CA PRO A 683 -48.22 -25.76 -16.25
C PRO A 683 -48.55 -26.11 -17.71
N ALA A 684 -49.83 -26.17 -18.06
CA ALA A 684 -50.22 -26.37 -19.45
C ALA A 684 -49.86 -25.14 -20.33
N THR A 685 -49.66 -25.39 -21.63
CA THR A 685 -49.39 -24.41 -22.71
C THR A 685 -48.11 -23.58 -22.59
N ALA A 686 -46.97 -24.18 -22.96
CA ALA A 686 -45.83 -23.49 -23.55
C ALA A 686 -45.13 -24.40 -24.58
N GLU A 687 -44.89 -23.90 -25.79
CA GLU A 687 -44.00 -24.55 -26.77
C GLU A 687 -42.53 -24.13 -26.55
N ALA A 688 -41.60 -24.80 -27.20
CA ALA A 688 -40.17 -24.70 -26.89
C ALA A 688 -39.38 -23.77 -27.82
N ALA A 689 -38.22 -23.33 -27.31
CA ALA A 689 -37.18 -22.52 -27.95
C ALA A 689 -37.46 -21.01 -28.10
N PHE A 690 -36.44 -20.22 -27.76
CA PHE A 690 -36.32 -18.77 -27.97
C PHE A 690 -37.40 -17.87 -27.33
N THR A 691 -37.59 -17.99 -26.02
CA THR A 691 -38.47 -17.11 -25.23
C THR A 691 -37.84 -15.73 -25.00
N VAL A 692 -38.00 -14.79 -25.94
CA VAL A 692 -37.74 -13.36 -25.67
C VAL A 692 -38.91 -12.81 -24.85
N ALA A 693 -38.70 -12.59 -23.56
CA ALA A 693 -39.68 -12.02 -22.64
C ALA A 693 -39.81 -10.48 -22.80
N ALA A 694 -40.16 -10.03 -24.00
CA ALA A 694 -40.33 -8.61 -24.31
C ALA A 694 -41.57 -8.03 -23.60
N ILE A 695 -41.36 -7.31 -22.50
CA ILE A 695 -42.39 -6.46 -21.88
C ILE A 695 -42.65 -5.25 -22.81
N PRO A 696 -43.89 -4.99 -23.24
CA PRO A 696 -44.16 -3.96 -24.23
C PRO A 696 -44.12 -2.55 -23.62
N THR A 697 -43.00 -1.84 -23.77
CA THR A 697 -42.94 -0.39 -23.57
C THR A 697 -43.59 0.33 -24.77
N THR A 698 -44.46 1.30 -24.48
CA THR A 698 -45.31 1.91 -25.51
C THR A 698 -44.63 3.06 -26.24
N SER A 699 -44.14 2.81 -27.46
CA SER A 699 -44.10 3.83 -28.51
C SER A 699 -44.33 3.21 -29.88
N ALA A 700 -45.05 3.90 -30.77
CA ALA A 700 -45.46 3.35 -32.06
C ALA A 700 -44.81 4.11 -33.21
N SER A 701 -44.18 3.38 -34.12
CA SER A 701 -44.02 3.80 -35.52
C SER A 701 -44.05 2.59 -36.44
N ARG A 702 -44.36 2.83 -37.72
CA ARG A 702 -44.86 1.82 -38.65
C ARG A 702 -43.82 1.42 -39.69
N CYS A 703 -43.85 0.14 -40.09
CA CYS A 703 -43.65 -0.38 -41.46
C CYS A 703 -42.43 0.16 -42.25
N SER A 704 -41.51 -0.69 -42.70
CA SER A 704 -41.75 -1.54 -43.86
C SER A 704 -40.84 -2.78 -43.91
N THR A 705 -41.07 -3.68 -44.88
CA THR A 705 -40.42 -4.99 -44.97
C THR A 705 -39.55 -5.20 -46.21
N ARG A 706 -38.70 -6.23 -46.10
CA ARG A 706 -37.91 -6.97 -47.11
C ARG A 706 -36.47 -6.48 -47.44
N PRO A 707 -35.55 -7.43 -47.77
CA PRO A 707 -34.11 -7.18 -47.89
C PRO A 707 -33.59 -7.23 -49.34
N SER A 708 -32.28 -7.00 -49.50
CA SER A 708 -31.52 -7.28 -50.72
C SER A 708 -30.12 -7.82 -50.41
N HIS A 709 -29.78 -8.99 -50.93
CA HIS A 709 -28.40 -9.29 -51.32
C HIS A 709 -28.12 -8.62 -52.68
N GLY A 710 -26.89 -8.15 -52.92
CA GLY A 710 -26.48 -7.58 -54.21
C GLY A 710 -25.01 -7.18 -54.22
N THR A 711 -24.20 -7.85 -55.04
CA THR A 711 -22.75 -7.63 -55.18
C THR A 711 -22.39 -6.44 -56.08
N THR A 712 -21.07 -6.17 -56.18
CA THR A 712 -20.36 -5.51 -57.29
C THR A 712 -20.43 -3.97 -57.44
N ALA A 713 -19.38 -3.33 -56.89
CA ALA A 713 -18.31 -2.64 -57.64
C ALA A 713 -18.46 -1.19 -58.20
N THR A 714 -17.34 -0.47 -58.01
CA THR A 714 -16.75 0.61 -58.84
C THR A 714 -17.26 2.07 -58.78
N THR A 715 -16.26 2.96 -58.79
CA THR A 715 -16.21 4.34 -59.34
C THR A 715 -17.03 5.49 -58.72
N THR A 716 -16.37 6.18 -57.77
CA THR A 716 -15.96 7.62 -57.82
C THR A 716 -16.98 8.78 -57.91
N THR A 717 -16.46 9.94 -57.47
CA THR A 717 -16.78 11.34 -57.85
C THR A 717 -17.95 12.09 -57.19
N THR A 718 -17.56 12.92 -56.20
CA THR A 718 -17.84 14.37 -56.06
C THR A 718 -19.22 14.91 -55.61
N LEU A 719 -19.20 15.51 -54.41
CA LEU A 719 -19.56 16.92 -54.09
C LEU A 719 -21.03 17.42 -54.27
N PRO A 720 -21.43 18.55 -53.62
CA PRO A 720 -20.94 19.17 -52.38
C PRO A 720 -22.08 19.59 -51.40
N GLU A 721 -21.69 20.26 -50.32
CA GLU A 721 -22.35 21.42 -49.67
C GLU A 721 -23.86 21.69 -49.87
N THR A 722 -24.56 21.93 -48.76
CA THR A 722 -24.91 23.32 -48.39
C THR A 722 -25.26 23.45 -46.92
N ALA A 723 -24.95 24.61 -46.33
CA ALA A 723 -25.29 24.99 -44.95
C ALA A 723 -26.41 26.04 -44.93
N ALA A 724 -26.62 26.68 -43.77
CA ALA A 724 -27.59 27.76 -43.49
C ALA A 724 -29.07 27.28 -43.33
N GLU A 725 -29.89 27.88 -42.46
CA GLU A 725 -29.63 28.97 -41.51
C GLU A 725 -30.57 28.97 -40.28
N SER A 726 -30.30 29.89 -39.35
CA SER A 726 -30.97 30.08 -38.06
C SER A 726 -32.46 30.43 -38.11
N ALA A 727 -33.19 30.15 -37.02
CA ALA A 727 -34.04 31.17 -36.36
C ALA A 727 -34.42 30.83 -34.91
N LEU A 728 -34.18 31.78 -33.99
CA LEU A 728 -34.77 31.93 -32.65
C LEU A 728 -36.09 32.76 -32.75
N PRO A 729 -36.83 33.09 -31.66
CA PRO A 729 -37.27 32.38 -30.43
C PRO A 729 -38.84 32.52 -30.33
N PRO A 730 -39.56 32.92 -29.24
CA PRO A 730 -39.37 32.86 -27.77
C PRO A 730 -40.62 32.40 -26.93
N ALA A 731 -40.48 32.49 -25.58
CA ALA A 731 -41.48 33.00 -24.61
C ALA A 731 -42.44 32.08 -23.80
N ARG A 732 -41.97 31.74 -22.58
CA ARG A 732 -42.59 32.07 -21.26
C ARG A 732 -44.07 31.70 -20.91
N SER A 733 -44.18 30.74 -19.98
CA SER A 733 -44.66 30.90 -18.58
C SER A 733 -46.10 30.55 -18.14
N ARG A 734 -46.22 30.23 -16.82
CA ARG A 734 -47.44 30.17 -15.93
C ARG A 734 -48.37 28.94 -16.10
N SER A 735 -49.07 28.43 -15.08
CA SER A 735 -49.11 28.74 -13.62
C SER A 735 -49.81 27.65 -12.76
N ALA A 736 -49.16 27.23 -11.66
CA ALA A 736 -49.65 26.83 -10.31
C ALA A 736 -51.02 26.13 -10.06
N THR A 737 -51.04 25.12 -9.16
CA THR A 737 -51.79 25.02 -7.86
C THR A 737 -51.94 23.54 -7.39
N ARG A 738 -52.29 23.16 -6.14
CA ARG A 738 -51.99 23.66 -4.76
C ARG A 738 -52.70 22.78 -3.69
N SER A 739 -52.00 21.95 -2.90
CA SER A 739 -52.53 21.44 -1.61
C SER A 739 -51.51 20.72 -0.70
N SER A 740 -51.44 21.15 0.56
CA SER A 740 -50.98 20.41 1.77
C SER A 740 -52.04 20.69 2.86
N PRO A 741 -52.14 19.95 3.99
CA PRO A 741 -51.22 20.01 5.14
C PRO A 741 -51.00 18.60 5.79
N THR A 742 -50.47 18.35 7.00
CA THR A 742 -50.40 19.14 8.26
C THR A 742 -49.11 18.84 9.07
N THR A 743 -49.00 19.28 10.33
CA THR A 743 -47.76 19.96 10.82
C THR A 743 -47.36 19.68 12.27
N SER A 744 -46.05 19.54 12.54
CA SER A 744 -45.43 19.72 13.88
C SER A 744 -43.96 20.16 13.75
N LYS A 745 -43.61 21.44 13.62
CA LYS A 745 -43.50 22.52 14.64
C LYS A 745 -42.47 22.30 15.75
N ALA A 746 -41.40 23.10 15.70
CA ALA A 746 -40.49 23.40 16.81
C ALA A 746 -40.90 24.67 17.59
N THR A 747 -40.21 24.96 18.69
CA THR A 747 -40.27 26.26 19.39
C THR A 747 -38.90 26.69 19.88
N ALA A 748 -38.48 27.92 19.55
CA ALA A 748 -37.26 28.56 20.05
C ALA A 748 -37.59 29.86 20.80
N ARG A 749 -36.77 30.22 21.82
CA ARG A 749 -36.80 31.54 22.48
C ARG A 749 -35.43 31.98 23.01
N ARG A 750 -34.88 33.04 22.41
CA ARG A 750 -34.09 34.10 23.09
C ARG A 750 -35.06 35.23 23.54
N PRO A 751 -34.65 36.37 24.16
CA PRO A 751 -33.30 36.85 24.49
C PRO A 751 -33.12 37.43 25.93
N LYS A 752 -31.87 37.66 26.37
CA LYS A 752 -31.35 39.02 26.68
C LYS A 752 -29.87 39.09 27.09
N THR A 753 -29.36 40.31 27.02
CA THR A 753 -28.00 40.82 27.31
C THR A 753 -27.67 40.98 28.79
N THR A 754 -26.39 40.80 29.15
CA THR A 754 -25.60 41.74 29.98
C THR A 754 -24.10 41.48 29.79
N SER A 755 -23.26 42.48 30.11
CA SER A 755 -21.80 42.39 30.08
C SER A 755 -21.19 42.34 31.48
N THR A 756 -19.97 41.80 31.59
CA THR A 756 -18.83 42.37 32.35
C THR A 756 -17.55 41.64 31.97
N ALA A 757 -16.41 42.33 32.06
CA ALA A 757 -15.10 41.74 31.79
C ALA A 757 -14.44 41.19 33.05
N ARG A 758 -13.56 40.20 32.87
CA ARG A 758 -12.25 40.17 33.52
C ARG A 758 -11.23 39.43 32.66
#